data_AF-A0A199UBE7-F1
#
_entry.id   AF-A0A199UBE7-F1
#
_cell.length_a   1.000
_cell.length_b   1.000
_cell.length_c   1.000
_cell.angle_alpha   90.00
_cell.angle_beta   90.00
_cell.angle_gamma   90.00
#
_symmetry.space_group_name_H-M   'P 1'
#
loop_
_entity.id
_entity.type
_entity.pdbx_description
1 polymer ?
#
loop_
_entity_poly.entity_id
_entity_poly.type
_entity_poly.pdbx_seq_one_letter_code
_entity_poly.pdbx_strand_id
1 'polypeptide(L)'
;RVKSLDLEGQNLFGTISPYIGNLSFLRVINLQNNSFHGEIPQEVGRLFRLEELFLNNNTLAGEIPINLTRCSKLMFLDLGWNYHVSGKIPAELGSLTKLQNLSLVANNLIGEIPASLGNLSSLTFFRVSYNRLLGNIPDDLGKLTSLTAFAVSANKLSGTIPLPLFNISSIRIFSVVQNQLHGNLPENLGITLPNLILFSVGNNSFSGTIPNSLFNASHLEIVDLGWSNFVGQVPMNLGNLKNLWRLRLHGNALGSNSTNDLAFLDSLTNCTKMKILDLGRNNFGGVLPNSVANLSTELGLFYIGENQITGTIPAGLENLIKLTGISLRNNLLSGVFPNYFGKFQKLQSLSLGGNRLSGEIPPSIGNLTHLLELYLPDKNFQGSIPSSIANCQNLYFLDISQNHLNGVIPPEILLVRSFTKLLNLSQNSLTGVLPFEVGKLSNIGALDFSENNLSGQIPATIGDCLSLEFLYLKGNSFQGTIPPSLASLRGLQYLDLSLNKLTGRIPKDLQDIPYLLFLNLSFNDLEGEVPTGGVFRNASAVSLIGNDKLCGGVSELNLPKCPNKRGGLFFYKLEIILPVMAVCTLAFLLVYWKRNPKQKSSSSSSMMKQFLKVSYGDIFCATNGFSPENLIGSGSFGSVYKGFLDQVERPVAVKVLKLEHKGASKSFISECIVLRNIRHRNLVKMLTCCSSMDYKLNDFKALILEFMGNGSLEKWLHPEIEGKNQSWNLNLLQRLNVAVDVASALQYLHEQCENPIIHCDLKPSNVLFDDDMVAHVSDFGLARLVSTSKSSSQSLSTTTGIKGTIGYAPPEYGMGCPASREGDVYSFGILVLEMFSGRRPTDEIFKDGLNLHSFVKTALPESLMQIIDPNLITATEEERELSNSNGNLSEMSAKARSCVVSVLEIGIGCSAESPKGRMSMEDVSRQLHLIRKTFLGI
;
A
#
# COMPACT_ATOMS: atom_id res chain seq x y z
N ARG A 1 52.63 10.05 -40.42
CA ARG A 1 52.11 10.49 -39.09
C ARG A 1 50.64 10.10 -39.01
N VAL A 2 50.27 9.31 -38.00
CA VAL A 2 48.89 8.83 -37.82
C VAL A 2 48.00 10.01 -37.43
N LYS A 3 46.87 10.18 -38.13
CA LYS A 3 45.90 11.27 -37.91
C LYS A 3 44.54 10.78 -37.43
N SER A 4 44.18 9.55 -37.72
CA SER A 4 42.95 8.91 -37.26
C SER A 4 43.30 7.50 -36.78
N LEU A 5 42.68 7.08 -35.69
CA LEU A 5 42.62 5.70 -35.23
C LEU A 5 41.14 5.33 -35.16
N ASP A 6 40.70 4.49 -36.09
CA ASP A 6 39.31 4.04 -36.17
C ASP A 6 39.25 2.51 -36.07
N LEU A 7 38.70 2.03 -34.97
CA LEU A 7 38.57 0.63 -34.61
C LEU A 7 37.15 0.32 -34.10
N GLU A 8 36.15 1.03 -34.59
CA GLU A 8 34.76 0.81 -34.20
C GLU A 8 34.29 -0.62 -34.50
N GLY A 9 33.56 -1.23 -33.55
CA GLY A 9 32.78 -2.45 -33.81
C GLY A 9 33.62 -3.70 -34.10
N GLN A 10 34.89 -3.70 -33.71
CA GLN A 10 35.85 -4.76 -34.05
C GLN A 10 35.90 -5.90 -33.03
N ASN A 11 35.01 -5.90 -32.01
CA ASN A 11 35.02 -6.85 -30.89
C ASN A 11 36.37 -6.92 -30.16
N LEU A 12 37.08 -5.80 -30.07
CA LEU A 12 38.38 -5.72 -29.40
C LEU A 12 38.20 -5.74 -27.88
N PHE A 13 39.08 -6.50 -27.22
CA PHE A 13 39.13 -6.63 -25.76
C PHE A 13 40.51 -6.23 -25.25
N GLY A 14 40.57 -5.57 -24.10
CA GLY A 14 41.81 -5.12 -23.46
C GLY A 14 41.70 -3.73 -22.86
N THR A 15 42.82 -3.14 -22.49
CA THR A 15 42.89 -1.76 -21.97
C THR A 15 43.38 -0.79 -23.05
N ILE A 16 42.96 0.47 -22.97
CA ILE A 16 43.55 1.54 -23.81
C ILE A 16 44.98 1.79 -23.30
N SER A 17 45.98 1.58 -24.16
CA SER A 17 47.39 1.76 -23.79
C SER A 17 47.74 3.24 -23.57
N PRO A 18 48.42 3.62 -22.47
CA PRO A 18 48.90 5.00 -22.25
C PRO A 18 49.79 5.53 -23.38
N TYR A 19 50.47 4.65 -24.11
CA TYR A 19 51.31 5.03 -25.25
C TYR A 19 50.53 5.64 -26.42
N ILE A 20 49.19 5.58 -26.42
CA ILE A 20 48.35 6.32 -27.38
C ILE A 20 48.66 7.82 -27.35
N GLY A 21 49.05 8.37 -26.20
CA GLY A 21 49.45 9.77 -26.03
C GLY A 21 50.71 10.17 -26.81
N ASN A 22 51.50 9.22 -27.31
CA ASN A 22 52.68 9.49 -28.13
C ASN A 22 52.32 9.77 -29.60
N LEU A 23 51.10 9.44 -30.04
CA LEU A 23 50.63 9.65 -31.41
C LEU A 23 50.16 11.10 -31.62
N SER A 24 51.06 12.06 -31.43
CA SER A 24 50.77 13.50 -31.32
C SER A 24 50.10 14.18 -32.55
N PHE A 25 49.81 13.42 -33.60
CA PHE A 25 49.15 13.88 -34.84
C PHE A 25 47.71 13.43 -34.97
N LEU A 26 47.25 12.59 -34.02
CA LEU A 26 45.87 12.16 -33.95
C LEU A 26 44.93 13.35 -33.81
N ARG A 27 43.86 13.25 -34.59
CA ARG A 27 42.70 14.13 -34.61
C ARG A 27 41.45 13.35 -34.26
N VAL A 28 41.37 12.08 -34.67
CA VAL A 28 40.22 11.22 -34.39
C VAL A 28 40.71 9.97 -33.67
N ILE A 29 40.03 9.64 -32.57
CA ILE A 29 40.09 8.33 -31.92
C ILE A 29 38.65 7.81 -31.87
N ASN A 30 38.37 6.77 -32.64
CA ASN A 30 37.09 6.06 -32.63
C ASN A 30 37.32 4.62 -32.18
N LEU A 31 36.94 4.32 -30.93
CA LEU A 31 37.02 2.99 -30.32
C LEU A 31 35.64 2.47 -29.89
N GLN A 32 34.56 3.07 -30.40
CA GLN A 32 33.21 2.75 -29.95
C GLN A 32 32.79 1.31 -30.29
N ASN A 33 31.79 0.78 -29.58
CA ASN A 33 31.22 -0.55 -29.81
C ASN A 33 32.27 -1.68 -29.70
N ASN A 34 33.04 -1.72 -28.61
CA ASN A 34 34.05 -2.75 -28.33
C ASN A 34 33.92 -3.23 -26.86
N SER A 35 34.93 -3.94 -26.36
CA SER A 35 35.03 -4.43 -24.98
C SER A 35 36.29 -3.92 -24.28
N PHE A 36 36.68 -2.67 -24.54
CA PHE A 36 37.77 -2.03 -23.81
C PHE A 36 37.39 -1.84 -22.33
N HIS A 37 38.30 -2.18 -21.41
CA HIS A 37 38.12 -2.06 -19.96
C HIS A 37 39.28 -1.29 -19.33
N GLY A 38 39.21 -1.07 -18.01
CA GLY A 38 40.19 -0.25 -17.28
C GLY A 38 39.94 1.24 -17.46
N GLU A 39 40.90 2.05 -17.00
CA GLU A 39 40.76 3.51 -16.99
C GLU A 39 41.07 4.15 -18.35
N ILE A 40 40.51 5.34 -18.58
CA ILE A 40 40.92 6.20 -19.70
C ILE A 40 42.30 6.79 -19.35
N PRO A 41 43.37 6.52 -20.13
CA PRO A 41 44.71 6.97 -19.78
C PRO A 41 44.82 8.50 -19.73
N GLN A 42 45.49 9.02 -18.70
CA GLN A 42 45.75 10.45 -18.52
C GLN A 42 46.57 11.04 -19.68
N GLU A 43 47.40 10.22 -20.32
CA GLU A 43 48.25 10.54 -21.46
C GLU A 43 47.48 10.96 -22.71
N VAL A 44 46.17 10.65 -22.81
CA VAL A 44 45.31 11.16 -23.90
C VAL A 44 45.37 12.69 -23.95
N GLY A 45 45.55 13.36 -22.80
CA GLY A 45 45.75 14.82 -22.73
C GLY A 45 47.01 15.36 -23.44
N ARG A 46 47.94 14.50 -23.87
CA ARG A 46 49.09 14.91 -24.71
C ARG A 46 48.70 15.13 -26.17
N LEU A 47 47.52 14.70 -26.59
CA LEU A 47 47.02 14.79 -27.96
C LEU A 47 46.37 16.15 -28.23
N PHE A 48 47.13 17.23 -28.17
CA PHE A 48 46.66 18.62 -28.36
C PHE A 48 46.03 18.93 -29.75
N ARG A 49 46.06 17.97 -30.68
CA ARG A 49 45.42 18.06 -32.00
C ARG A 49 44.11 17.26 -32.10
N LEU A 50 43.74 16.55 -31.03
CA LEU A 50 42.54 15.71 -30.99
C LEU A 50 41.29 16.59 -31.16
N GLU A 51 40.46 16.19 -32.09
CA GLU A 51 39.22 16.82 -32.54
C GLU A 51 38.02 15.94 -32.16
N GLU A 52 38.15 14.62 -32.21
CA GLU A 52 37.08 13.66 -31.94
C GLU A 52 37.57 12.50 -31.08
N LEU A 53 36.83 12.20 -30.00
CA LEU A 53 37.08 11.08 -29.10
C LEU A 53 35.77 10.33 -28.85
N PHE A 54 35.63 9.16 -29.47
CA PHE A 54 34.51 8.23 -29.30
C PHE A 54 34.98 6.97 -28.56
N LEU A 55 34.55 6.83 -27.32
CA LEU A 55 34.83 5.68 -26.45
C LEU A 55 33.54 5.00 -25.97
N ASN A 56 32.39 5.36 -26.56
CA ASN A 56 31.09 4.88 -26.13
C ASN A 56 30.86 3.38 -26.38
N ASN A 57 29.99 2.77 -25.59
CA ASN A 57 29.65 1.35 -25.65
C ASN A 57 30.89 0.45 -25.51
N ASN A 58 31.51 0.54 -24.33
CA ASN A 58 32.65 -0.24 -23.86
C ASN A 58 32.45 -0.58 -22.37
N THR A 59 33.47 -1.13 -21.72
CA THR A 59 33.47 -1.47 -20.29
C THR A 59 34.49 -0.64 -19.50
N LEU A 60 34.75 0.61 -19.92
CA LEU A 60 35.72 1.49 -19.29
C LEU A 60 35.29 1.83 -17.85
N ALA A 61 36.28 2.09 -16.99
CA ALA A 61 36.13 2.33 -15.57
C ALA A 61 36.94 3.56 -15.12
N GLY A 62 36.84 3.91 -13.83
CA GLY A 62 37.59 5.03 -13.24
C GLY A 62 36.96 6.39 -13.52
N GLU A 63 37.71 7.45 -13.24
CA GLU A 63 37.24 8.84 -13.40
C GLU A 63 37.53 9.39 -14.81
N ILE A 64 36.76 10.41 -15.22
CA ILE A 64 37.05 11.15 -16.45
C ILE A 64 38.37 11.93 -16.25
N PRO A 65 39.42 11.69 -17.05
CA PRO A 65 40.72 12.29 -16.84
C PRO A 65 40.70 13.80 -17.08
N ILE A 66 41.03 14.59 -16.05
CA ILE A 66 41.10 16.07 -16.12
C ILE A 66 42.06 16.53 -17.23
N ASN A 67 43.10 15.74 -17.52
CA ASN A 67 44.07 16.04 -18.58
C ASN A 67 43.47 16.11 -19.99
N LEU A 68 42.25 15.58 -20.23
CA LEU A 68 41.53 15.75 -21.51
C LEU A 68 41.32 17.22 -21.87
N THR A 69 41.28 18.11 -20.88
CA THR A 69 41.13 19.57 -21.08
C THR A 69 42.28 20.21 -21.86
N ARG A 70 43.43 19.53 -21.94
CA ARG A 70 44.58 19.94 -22.77
C ARG A 70 44.34 19.72 -24.28
N CYS A 71 43.35 18.91 -24.64
CA CYS A 71 42.92 18.71 -26.03
C CYS A 71 42.05 19.88 -26.50
N SER A 72 42.63 21.09 -26.59
CA SER A 72 41.90 22.34 -26.89
C SER A 72 41.24 22.41 -28.28
N LYS A 73 41.45 21.40 -29.13
CA LYS A 73 40.79 21.24 -30.43
C LYS A 73 39.58 20.30 -30.41
N LEU A 74 39.28 19.70 -29.26
CA LEU A 74 38.22 18.70 -29.14
C LEU A 74 36.86 19.31 -29.45
N MET A 75 36.14 18.69 -30.39
CA MET A 75 34.80 19.04 -30.85
C MET A 75 33.79 17.97 -30.43
N PHE A 76 34.19 16.70 -30.38
CA PHE A 76 33.32 15.59 -30.00
C PHE A 76 33.96 14.77 -28.88
N LEU A 77 33.22 14.64 -27.77
CA LEU A 77 33.56 13.76 -26.66
C LEU A 77 32.34 12.88 -26.35
N ASP A 78 32.43 11.60 -26.71
CA ASP A 78 31.42 10.59 -26.37
C ASP A 78 32.04 9.48 -25.52
N LEU A 79 31.66 9.46 -24.25
CA LEU A 79 32.04 8.44 -23.27
C LEU A 79 30.82 7.61 -22.83
N GLY A 80 29.70 7.68 -23.55
CA GLY A 80 28.45 7.07 -23.13
C GLY A 80 28.49 5.54 -23.04
N TRP A 81 27.59 4.94 -22.28
CA TRP A 81 27.45 3.48 -22.16
C TRP A 81 28.73 2.79 -21.68
N ASN A 82 29.36 3.33 -20.62
CA ASN A 82 30.46 2.70 -19.90
C ASN A 82 30.09 2.59 -18.42
N TYR A 83 29.35 1.54 -18.05
CA TYR A 83 28.71 1.41 -16.73
C TYR A 83 29.64 1.46 -15.51
N HIS A 84 30.97 1.46 -15.68
CA HIS A 84 31.94 1.57 -14.58
C HIS A 84 32.69 2.91 -14.53
N VAL A 85 32.50 3.82 -15.51
CA VAL A 85 33.03 5.19 -15.41
C VAL A 85 32.29 5.91 -14.29
N SER A 86 33.04 6.48 -13.35
CA SER A 86 32.55 7.04 -12.10
C SER A 86 33.25 8.36 -11.77
N GLY A 87 33.09 8.87 -10.54
CA GLY A 87 33.61 10.18 -10.14
C GLY A 87 32.73 11.33 -10.63
N LYS A 88 33.24 12.56 -10.49
CA LYS A 88 32.52 13.79 -10.86
C LYS A 88 32.77 14.13 -12.32
N ILE A 89 31.86 14.91 -12.91
CA ILE A 89 32.15 15.60 -14.18
C ILE A 89 33.20 16.69 -13.87
N PRO A 90 34.40 16.67 -14.48
CA PRO A 90 35.42 17.68 -14.20
C PRO A 90 34.96 19.07 -14.64
N ALA A 91 35.05 20.06 -13.76
CA ALA A 91 34.64 21.43 -14.06
C ALA A 91 35.54 22.06 -15.15
N GLU A 92 36.78 21.60 -15.24
CA GLU A 92 37.78 22.04 -16.21
C GLU A 92 37.37 21.71 -17.65
N LEU A 93 36.44 20.76 -17.89
CA LEU A 93 35.88 20.54 -19.23
C LEU A 93 35.25 21.80 -19.82
N GLY A 94 34.81 22.75 -18.98
CA GLY A 94 34.31 24.06 -19.39
C GLY A 94 35.33 24.93 -20.15
N SER A 95 36.62 24.57 -20.18
CA SER A 95 37.64 25.28 -20.96
C SER A 95 37.69 24.88 -22.45
N LEU A 96 37.00 23.80 -22.84
CA LEU A 96 37.02 23.25 -24.20
C LEU A 96 36.05 23.99 -25.12
N THR A 97 36.28 25.28 -25.37
CA THR A 97 35.34 26.17 -26.09
C THR A 97 34.96 25.76 -27.52
N LYS A 98 35.68 24.80 -28.13
CA LYS A 98 35.36 24.20 -29.44
C LYS A 98 34.44 22.98 -29.37
N LEU A 99 34.13 22.49 -28.16
CA LEU A 99 33.32 21.30 -27.96
C LEU A 99 31.90 21.54 -28.47
N GLN A 100 31.46 20.68 -29.38
CA GLN A 100 30.14 20.71 -30.01
C GLN A 100 29.24 19.61 -29.47
N ASN A 101 29.81 18.44 -29.14
CA ASN A 101 29.08 17.31 -28.58
C ASN A 101 29.75 16.82 -27.30
N LEU A 102 29.01 16.85 -26.19
CA LEU A 102 29.37 16.24 -24.92
C LEU A 102 28.32 15.18 -24.57
N SER A 103 28.71 13.92 -24.69
CA SER A 103 27.87 12.76 -24.35
C SER A 103 28.55 11.90 -23.29
N LEU A 104 27.92 11.84 -22.11
CA LEU A 104 28.33 11.04 -20.94
C LEU A 104 27.20 10.12 -20.49
N VAL A 105 26.30 9.75 -21.40
CA VAL A 105 25.07 8.99 -21.11
C VAL A 105 25.39 7.62 -20.53
N ALA A 106 24.60 7.10 -19.59
CA ALA A 106 24.71 5.72 -19.09
C ALA A 106 26.10 5.38 -18.50
N ASN A 107 26.49 6.12 -17.46
CA ASN A 107 27.68 5.89 -16.65
C ASN A 107 27.29 5.89 -15.16
N ASN A 108 28.26 5.83 -14.25
CA ASN A 108 28.07 5.95 -12.79
C ASN A 108 28.57 7.31 -12.24
N LEU A 109 28.46 8.38 -13.03
CA LEU A 109 28.92 9.71 -12.62
C LEU A 109 28.09 10.26 -11.45
N ILE A 110 28.76 10.93 -10.52
CA ILE A 110 28.21 11.51 -9.29
C ILE A 110 28.49 13.01 -9.21
N GLY A 111 27.93 13.67 -8.18
CA GLY A 111 28.14 15.10 -7.96
C GLY A 111 27.25 15.97 -8.84
N GLU A 112 27.52 17.27 -8.81
CA GLU A 112 26.73 18.28 -9.53
C GLU A 112 27.15 18.41 -10.99
N ILE A 113 26.25 18.95 -11.82
CA ILE A 113 26.62 19.43 -13.15
C ILE A 113 27.43 20.72 -12.97
N PRO A 114 28.71 20.79 -13.41
CA PRO A 114 29.52 21.99 -13.19
C PRO A 114 28.99 23.20 -13.96
N ALA A 115 28.84 24.34 -13.28
CA ALA A 115 28.43 25.61 -13.89
C ALA A 115 29.38 26.08 -15.01
N SER A 116 30.67 25.73 -14.92
CA SER A 116 31.68 26.03 -15.94
C SER A 116 31.37 25.46 -17.33
N LEU A 117 30.52 24.42 -17.43
CA LEU A 117 30.06 23.89 -18.72
C LEU A 117 29.22 24.91 -19.49
N GLY A 118 28.66 25.93 -18.83
CA GLY A 118 28.02 27.07 -19.49
C GLY A 118 28.95 27.94 -20.34
N ASN A 119 30.28 27.76 -20.24
CA ASN A 119 31.26 28.47 -21.07
C ASN A 119 31.45 27.84 -22.46
N LEU A 120 30.84 26.69 -22.75
CA LEU A 120 31.00 25.94 -23.99
C LEU A 120 30.11 26.49 -25.13
N SER A 121 30.36 27.72 -25.58
CA SER A 121 29.48 28.43 -26.55
C SER A 121 29.23 27.69 -27.88
N SER A 122 30.12 26.77 -28.27
CA SER A 122 29.96 25.93 -29.48
C SER A 122 29.10 24.67 -29.26
N LEU A 123 28.65 24.40 -28.02
CA LEU A 123 27.98 23.15 -27.67
C LEU A 123 26.58 23.07 -28.29
N THR A 124 26.34 21.99 -29.01
CA THR A 124 25.07 21.68 -29.69
C THR A 124 24.36 20.49 -29.05
N PHE A 125 25.11 19.53 -28.49
CA PHE A 125 24.57 18.37 -27.78
C PHE A 125 25.14 18.32 -26.37
N PHE A 126 24.25 18.43 -25.38
CA PHE A 126 24.57 18.18 -23.98
C PHE A 126 23.75 16.98 -23.49
N ARG A 127 24.41 15.83 -23.31
CA ARG A 127 23.76 14.57 -22.94
C ARG A 127 24.48 13.91 -21.76
N VAL A 128 23.85 13.93 -20.59
CA VAL A 128 24.40 13.32 -19.36
C VAL A 128 23.37 12.41 -18.66
N SER A 129 22.39 11.92 -19.43
CA SER A 129 21.31 11.06 -18.93
C SER A 129 21.82 9.72 -18.35
N TYR A 130 21.04 9.07 -17.49
CA TYR A 130 21.36 7.77 -16.88
C TYR A 130 22.68 7.79 -16.11
N ASN A 131 22.76 8.67 -15.11
CA ASN A 131 23.87 8.76 -14.17
C ASN A 131 23.33 8.88 -12.73
N ARG A 132 24.18 9.27 -11.77
CA ARG A 132 23.81 9.53 -10.37
C ARG A 132 24.08 10.99 -10.00
N LEU A 133 23.95 11.91 -10.97
CA LEU A 133 24.17 13.34 -10.78
C LEU A 133 23.13 13.90 -9.81
N LEU A 134 23.55 14.84 -8.97
CA LEU A 134 22.75 15.47 -7.91
C LEU A 134 22.79 16.99 -8.02
N GLY A 135 22.01 17.67 -7.17
CA GLY A 135 21.96 19.13 -7.14
C GLY A 135 21.16 19.73 -8.28
N ASN A 136 21.28 21.04 -8.46
CA ASN A 136 20.45 21.80 -9.40
C ASN A 136 21.05 21.79 -10.82
N ILE A 137 20.21 22.04 -11.82
CA ILE A 137 20.68 22.40 -13.16
C ILE A 137 21.22 23.84 -13.10
N PRO A 138 22.51 24.10 -13.43
CA PRO A 138 23.08 25.44 -13.33
C PRO A 138 22.48 26.43 -14.32
N ASP A 139 22.23 27.67 -13.87
CA ASP A 139 21.74 28.77 -14.72
C ASP A 139 22.69 29.09 -15.88
N ASP A 140 24.00 28.88 -15.69
CA ASP A 140 25.03 29.08 -16.69
C ASP A 140 24.81 28.27 -17.98
N LEU A 141 24.12 27.12 -17.90
CA LEU A 141 23.78 26.34 -19.09
C LEU A 141 22.81 27.09 -20.02
N GLY A 142 22.10 28.10 -19.50
CA GLY A 142 21.30 29.04 -20.27
C GLY A 142 22.09 29.89 -21.27
N LYS A 143 23.42 29.99 -21.12
CA LYS A 143 24.30 30.75 -22.02
C LYS A 143 24.59 29.99 -23.33
N LEU A 144 24.26 28.70 -23.39
CA LEU A 144 24.60 27.81 -24.50
C LEU A 144 23.61 27.95 -25.67
N THR A 145 23.63 29.11 -26.33
CA THR A 145 22.66 29.49 -27.36
C THR A 145 22.68 28.64 -28.63
N SER A 146 23.69 27.76 -28.80
CA SER A 146 23.81 26.81 -29.91
C SER A 146 23.17 25.44 -29.61
N LEU A 147 22.64 25.21 -28.40
CA LEU A 147 22.11 23.90 -28.00
C LEU A 147 20.95 23.47 -28.88
N THR A 148 21.10 22.28 -29.45
CA THR A 148 20.07 21.56 -30.22
C THR A 148 19.45 20.43 -29.39
N ALA A 149 20.22 19.83 -28.48
CA ALA A 149 19.73 18.80 -27.58
C ALA A 149 20.22 19.02 -26.16
N PHE A 150 19.27 19.07 -25.23
CA PHE A 150 19.50 19.09 -23.79
C PHE A 150 18.86 17.85 -23.18
N ALA A 151 19.67 16.89 -22.73
CA ALA A 151 19.22 15.62 -22.19
C ALA A 151 19.95 15.27 -20.88
N VAL A 152 19.22 15.31 -19.76
CA VAL A 152 19.75 15.05 -18.40
C VAL A 152 18.89 14.07 -17.61
N SER A 153 18.06 13.29 -18.31
CA SER A 153 17.09 12.34 -17.76
C SER A 153 17.73 11.23 -16.92
N ALA A 154 16.96 10.61 -16.01
CA ALA A 154 17.38 9.50 -15.16
C ALA A 154 18.64 9.83 -14.33
N ASN A 155 18.51 10.86 -13.49
CA ASN A 155 19.50 11.30 -12.51
C ASN A 155 18.80 11.59 -11.16
N LYS A 156 19.48 12.25 -10.22
CA LYS A 156 18.93 12.75 -8.96
C LYS A 156 18.97 14.28 -8.90
N LEU A 157 18.77 14.94 -10.05
CA LEU A 157 18.77 16.40 -10.13
C LEU A 157 17.54 16.98 -9.43
N SER A 158 17.71 18.08 -8.71
CA SER A 158 16.69 18.75 -7.92
C SER A 158 16.47 20.20 -8.36
N GLY A 159 15.52 20.89 -7.73
CA GLY A 159 15.26 22.31 -7.99
C GLY A 159 14.42 22.55 -9.23
N THR A 160 14.45 23.78 -9.76
CA THR A 160 13.73 24.17 -10.98
C THR A 160 14.61 24.04 -12.22
N ILE A 161 13.98 24.00 -13.40
CA ILE A 161 14.70 24.22 -14.65
C ILE A 161 15.02 25.73 -14.76
N PRO A 162 16.28 26.12 -15.00
CA PRO A 162 16.65 27.51 -15.29
C PRO A 162 15.83 28.12 -16.43
N LEU A 163 15.16 29.24 -16.18
CA LEU A 163 14.35 29.94 -17.18
C LEU A 163 15.10 30.26 -18.49
N PRO A 164 16.39 30.66 -18.46
CA PRO A 164 17.15 30.89 -19.68
C PRO A 164 17.21 29.69 -20.64
N LEU A 165 17.12 28.44 -20.16
CA LEU A 165 17.09 27.26 -21.03
C LEU A 165 15.84 27.22 -21.92
N PHE A 166 14.72 27.76 -21.45
CA PHE A 166 13.49 27.86 -22.24
C PHE A 166 13.55 28.97 -23.32
N ASN A 167 14.61 29.77 -23.36
CA ASN A 167 14.84 30.80 -24.39
C ASN A 167 15.81 30.36 -25.50
N ILE A 168 16.33 29.14 -25.45
CA ILE A 168 17.28 28.65 -26.46
C ILE A 168 16.50 28.09 -27.65
N SER A 169 16.16 28.96 -28.60
CA SER A 169 15.28 28.65 -29.74
C SER A 169 15.81 27.55 -30.68
N SER A 170 17.10 27.23 -30.62
CA SER A 170 17.71 26.14 -31.39
C SER A 170 17.39 24.74 -30.85
N ILE A 171 16.86 24.62 -29.61
CA ILE A 171 16.58 23.32 -29.00
C ILE A 171 15.50 22.58 -29.78
N ARG A 172 15.82 21.33 -30.14
CA ARG A 172 14.92 20.36 -30.77
C ARG A 172 14.58 19.20 -29.84
N ILE A 173 15.49 18.84 -28.93
CA ILE A 173 15.30 17.76 -27.95
C ILE A 173 15.50 18.36 -26.56
N PHE A 174 14.44 18.32 -25.74
CA PHE A 174 14.47 18.71 -24.35
C PHE A 174 13.98 17.54 -23.49
N SER A 175 14.89 16.91 -22.73
CA SER A 175 14.55 15.74 -21.91
C SER A 175 15.20 15.81 -20.52
N VAL A 176 14.35 15.78 -19.49
CA VAL A 176 14.77 15.82 -18.07
C VAL A 176 14.06 14.76 -17.22
N VAL A 177 13.48 13.75 -17.87
CA VAL A 177 12.61 12.73 -17.26
C VAL A 177 13.30 12.01 -16.11
N GLN A 178 12.56 11.58 -15.10
CA GLN A 178 13.08 10.75 -14.00
C GLN A 178 14.20 11.47 -13.24
N ASN A 179 13.82 12.57 -12.59
CA ASN A 179 14.63 13.36 -11.67
C ASN A 179 13.76 13.80 -10.48
N GLN A 180 14.26 14.72 -9.66
CA GLN A 180 13.54 15.35 -8.53
C GLN A 180 13.24 16.83 -8.84
N LEU A 181 13.05 17.16 -10.12
CA LEU A 181 12.80 18.53 -10.56
C LEU A 181 11.35 18.94 -10.25
N HIS A 182 11.16 20.22 -9.91
CA HIS A 182 9.84 20.78 -9.61
C HIS A 182 9.65 22.16 -10.25
N GLY A 183 8.46 22.74 -10.09
CA GLY A 183 8.11 24.07 -10.59
C GLY A 183 7.15 24.01 -11.77
N ASN A 184 6.92 25.16 -12.41
CA ASN A 184 5.92 25.31 -13.48
C ASN A 184 6.60 25.44 -14.85
N LEU A 185 5.93 24.99 -15.90
CA LEU A 185 6.35 25.26 -17.27
C LEU A 185 6.00 26.71 -17.68
N PRO A 186 6.88 27.43 -18.40
CA PRO A 186 6.58 28.79 -18.85
C PRO A 186 5.38 28.86 -19.81
N GLU A 187 4.53 29.88 -19.64
CA GLU A 187 3.33 30.03 -20.47
C GLU A 187 3.62 30.23 -21.96
N ASN A 188 4.79 30.77 -22.31
CA ASN A 188 5.25 31.04 -23.68
C ASN A 188 6.21 29.97 -24.25
N LEU A 189 6.33 28.81 -23.59
CA LEU A 189 7.29 27.74 -23.90
C LEU A 189 7.38 27.37 -25.39
N GLY A 190 6.27 27.10 -26.07
CA GLY A 190 6.32 26.69 -27.48
C GLY A 190 6.48 27.86 -28.47
N ILE A 191 6.45 29.11 -27.98
CA ILE A 191 6.82 30.29 -28.75
C ILE A 191 8.33 30.52 -28.67
N THR A 192 8.91 30.34 -27.48
CA THR A 192 10.36 30.52 -27.26
C THR A 192 11.19 29.33 -27.75
N LEU A 193 10.61 28.13 -27.77
CA LEU A 193 11.22 26.91 -28.32
C LEU A 193 10.45 26.38 -29.56
N PRO A 194 10.43 27.11 -30.68
CA PRO A 194 9.60 26.77 -31.85
C PRO A 194 10.07 25.52 -32.63
N ASN A 195 11.32 25.09 -32.40
CA ASN A 195 11.96 23.99 -33.12
C ASN A 195 11.88 22.63 -32.38
N LEU A 196 11.13 22.55 -31.27
CA LEU A 196 10.99 21.33 -30.50
C LEU A 196 10.41 20.18 -31.35
N ILE A 197 11.07 19.03 -31.27
CA ILE A 197 10.63 17.74 -31.81
C ILE A 197 10.24 16.81 -30.66
N LEU A 198 11.05 16.79 -29.60
CA LEU A 198 10.83 16.00 -28.39
C LEU A 198 10.84 16.92 -27.18
N PHE A 199 9.74 16.95 -26.45
CA PHE A 199 9.63 17.60 -25.15
C PHE A 199 9.20 16.58 -24.10
N SER A 200 10.05 16.37 -23.09
CA SER A 200 9.85 15.28 -22.14
C SER A 200 10.36 15.65 -20.75
N VAL A 201 9.42 15.84 -19.82
CA VAL A 201 9.70 16.30 -18.45
C VAL A 201 9.08 15.40 -17.38
N GLY A 202 8.38 14.33 -17.79
CA GLY A 202 7.68 13.42 -16.89
C GLY A 202 8.56 12.73 -15.83
N ASN A 203 7.94 12.01 -14.90
CA ASN A 203 8.55 11.35 -13.75
C ASN A 203 9.41 12.34 -12.92
N ASN A 204 8.77 13.46 -12.55
CA ASN A 204 9.31 14.59 -11.79
C ASN A 204 8.15 15.19 -10.95
N SER A 205 8.38 16.28 -10.24
CA SER A 205 7.38 16.99 -9.43
C SER A 205 6.93 18.32 -10.06
N PHE A 206 6.87 18.41 -11.40
CA PHE A 206 6.35 19.60 -12.09
C PHE A 206 4.88 19.82 -11.76
N SER A 207 4.50 21.08 -11.52
CA SER A 207 3.16 21.51 -11.13
C SER A 207 2.59 22.56 -12.09
N GLY A 208 1.37 23.02 -11.81
CA GLY A 208 0.67 24.02 -12.62
C GLY A 208 -0.01 23.41 -13.84
N THR A 209 -0.45 24.27 -14.76
CA THR A 209 -1.16 23.86 -15.97
C THR A 209 -0.21 23.55 -17.11
N ILE A 210 -0.67 22.74 -18.09
CA ILE A 210 0.06 22.55 -19.35
C ILE A 210 -0.09 23.84 -20.18
N PRO A 211 1.01 24.54 -20.54
CA PRO A 211 0.93 25.76 -21.31
C PRO A 211 0.29 25.54 -22.69
N ASN A 212 -0.73 26.32 -23.05
CA ASN A 212 -1.33 26.27 -24.39
C ASN A 212 -0.29 26.48 -25.50
N SER A 213 0.70 27.34 -25.26
CA SER A 213 1.74 27.66 -26.23
C SER A 213 2.63 26.48 -26.59
N LEU A 214 2.75 25.45 -25.73
CA LEU A 214 3.57 24.26 -26.00
C LEU A 214 3.20 23.65 -27.35
N PHE A 215 1.90 23.63 -27.68
CA PHE A 215 1.38 23.06 -28.91
C PHE A 215 1.45 24.01 -30.12
N ASN A 216 2.11 25.17 -29.97
CA ASN A 216 2.49 26.04 -31.09
C ASN A 216 3.81 25.61 -31.74
N ALA A 217 4.64 24.81 -31.05
CA ALA A 217 5.85 24.22 -31.63
C ALA A 217 5.47 23.10 -32.62
N SER A 218 5.17 23.49 -33.87
CA SER A 218 4.57 22.64 -34.91
C SER A 218 5.40 21.43 -35.33
N HIS A 219 6.70 21.40 -34.98
CA HIS A 219 7.61 20.29 -35.22
C HIS A 219 7.51 19.18 -34.17
N LEU A 220 6.72 19.36 -33.10
CA LEU A 220 6.59 18.37 -32.04
C LEU A 220 6.07 17.03 -32.56
N GLU A 221 6.84 15.99 -32.25
CA GLU A 221 6.54 14.59 -32.56
C GLU A 221 6.22 13.80 -31.28
N ILE A 222 6.87 14.15 -30.17
CA ILE A 222 6.79 13.46 -28.90
C ILE A 222 6.59 14.47 -27.77
N VAL A 223 5.52 14.28 -27.01
CA VAL A 223 5.26 14.99 -25.75
C VAL A 223 5.05 13.95 -24.65
N ASP A 224 5.90 13.98 -23.62
CA ASP A 224 5.81 13.09 -22.46
C ASP A 224 5.91 13.88 -21.15
N LEU A 225 4.75 14.07 -20.52
CA LEU A 225 4.54 14.79 -19.26
C LEU A 225 4.06 13.83 -18.16
N GLY A 226 4.18 12.52 -18.35
CA GLY A 226 3.58 11.54 -17.43
C GLY A 226 4.25 11.49 -16.05
N TRP A 227 3.55 11.03 -15.01
CA TRP A 227 4.03 10.95 -13.63
C TRP A 227 4.59 12.29 -13.13
N SER A 228 3.72 13.28 -13.03
CA SER A 228 4.02 14.62 -12.49
C SER A 228 2.80 15.17 -11.75
N ASN A 229 2.83 16.44 -11.35
CA ASN A 229 1.76 17.09 -10.60
C ASN A 229 1.01 18.14 -11.45
N PHE A 230 0.92 17.92 -12.78
CA PHE A 230 0.17 18.85 -13.64
C PHE A 230 -1.32 18.82 -13.31
N VAL A 231 -1.96 19.99 -13.31
CA VAL A 231 -3.37 20.19 -12.99
C VAL A 231 -4.10 20.91 -14.13
N GLY A 232 -5.44 20.91 -14.04
CA GLY A 232 -6.28 21.66 -14.98
C GLY A 232 -6.59 20.90 -16.27
N GLN A 233 -7.04 21.64 -17.27
CA GLN A 233 -7.52 21.07 -18.54
C GLN A 233 -6.39 20.86 -19.55
N VAL A 234 -6.57 19.89 -20.43
CA VAL A 234 -5.66 19.68 -21.57
C VAL A 234 -5.98 20.70 -22.67
N PRO A 235 -4.99 21.45 -23.19
CA PRO A 235 -5.23 22.46 -24.22
C PRO A 235 -5.84 21.92 -25.52
N MET A 236 -6.82 22.65 -26.06
CA MET A 236 -7.60 22.24 -27.25
C MET A 236 -6.85 22.41 -28.58
N ASN A 237 -5.70 23.10 -28.59
CA ASN A 237 -4.91 23.37 -29.80
C ASN A 237 -3.92 22.26 -30.16
N LEU A 238 -3.98 21.09 -29.50
CA LEU A 238 -3.18 19.90 -29.80
C LEU A 238 -3.26 19.47 -31.27
N GLY A 239 -4.43 19.66 -31.91
CA GLY A 239 -4.65 19.35 -33.34
C GLY A 239 -3.74 20.11 -34.32
N ASN A 240 -3.02 21.13 -33.85
CA ASN A 240 -2.00 21.82 -34.65
C ASN A 240 -0.76 20.96 -34.90
N LEU A 241 -0.49 19.96 -34.05
CA LEU A 241 0.71 19.13 -34.12
C LEU A 241 0.55 17.96 -35.10
N LYS A 242 0.64 18.24 -36.40
CA LYS A 242 0.47 17.25 -37.47
C LYS A 242 1.50 16.11 -37.46
N ASN A 243 2.65 16.33 -36.82
CA ASN A 243 3.71 15.32 -36.68
C ASN A 243 3.64 14.52 -35.37
N LEU A 244 2.73 14.87 -34.45
CA LEU A 244 2.61 14.22 -33.16
C LEU A 244 2.27 12.74 -33.33
N TRP A 245 3.17 11.88 -32.89
CA TRP A 245 2.96 10.43 -32.89
C TRP A 245 2.89 9.84 -31.47
N ARG A 246 3.39 10.54 -30.45
CA ARG A 246 3.31 10.11 -29.04
C ARG A 246 2.86 11.25 -28.13
N LEU A 247 1.75 11.03 -27.43
CA LEU A 247 1.28 11.89 -26.35
C LEU A 247 1.10 11.07 -25.08
N ARG A 248 1.83 11.42 -24.02
CA ARG A 248 1.73 10.81 -22.69
C ARG A 248 1.51 11.87 -21.63
N LEU A 249 0.37 11.76 -20.96
CA LEU A 249 -0.08 12.65 -19.90
C LEU A 249 -0.45 11.88 -18.62
N HIS A 250 -0.14 10.58 -18.56
CA HIS A 250 -0.61 9.71 -17.48
C HIS A 250 -0.03 10.08 -16.11
N GLY A 251 -0.71 9.75 -15.02
CA GLY A 251 -0.17 9.95 -13.67
C GLY A 251 0.01 11.43 -13.32
N ASN A 252 -1.02 12.23 -13.59
CA ASN A 252 -1.12 13.64 -13.22
C ASN A 252 -2.48 13.89 -12.54
N ALA A 253 -2.79 15.16 -12.24
CA ALA A 253 -4.09 15.58 -11.74
C ALA A 253 -4.86 16.40 -12.80
N LEU A 254 -4.76 15.98 -14.07
CA LEU A 254 -5.45 16.65 -15.19
C LEU A 254 -6.93 16.27 -15.22
N GLY A 255 -7.77 17.20 -15.66
CA GLY A 255 -9.22 17.08 -15.58
C GLY A 255 -9.78 17.55 -14.24
N SER A 256 -11.08 17.75 -14.20
CA SER A 256 -11.82 18.21 -13.01
C SER A 256 -13.07 17.39 -12.79
N ASN A 257 -13.08 16.15 -13.28
CA ASN A 257 -14.25 15.27 -13.36
C ASN A 257 -15.46 15.95 -14.03
N SER A 258 -15.21 16.79 -15.04
CA SER A 258 -16.26 17.52 -15.76
C SER A 258 -16.69 16.76 -17.02
N THR A 259 -17.87 17.09 -17.56
CA THR A 259 -18.36 16.50 -18.82
C THR A 259 -17.54 16.91 -20.05
N ASN A 260 -16.73 17.98 -19.94
CA ASN A 260 -15.97 18.54 -21.05
C ASN A 260 -14.48 18.18 -21.00
N ASP A 261 -14.04 17.40 -20.02
CA ASP A 261 -12.63 17.05 -19.79
C ASP A 261 -11.98 16.35 -20.99
N LEU A 262 -12.78 15.62 -21.78
CA LEU A 262 -12.32 14.85 -22.94
C LEU A 262 -12.52 15.58 -24.28
N ALA A 263 -12.99 16.83 -24.29
CA ALA A 263 -13.28 17.56 -25.52
C ALA A 263 -12.03 17.74 -26.41
N PHE A 264 -10.83 17.78 -25.83
CA PHE A 264 -9.58 17.91 -26.59
C PHE A 264 -9.33 16.72 -27.52
N LEU A 265 -9.94 15.55 -27.28
CA LEU A 265 -9.84 14.39 -28.17
C LEU A 265 -10.38 14.70 -29.58
N ASP A 266 -11.34 15.61 -29.71
CA ASP A 266 -11.83 16.08 -31.01
C ASP A 266 -10.70 16.72 -31.82
N SER A 267 -9.83 17.48 -31.16
CA SER A 267 -8.67 18.10 -31.81
C SER A 267 -7.62 17.07 -32.25
N LEU A 268 -7.51 15.91 -31.59
CA LEU A 268 -6.52 14.88 -31.92
C LEU A 268 -6.83 14.13 -33.21
N THR A 269 -8.06 14.22 -33.73
CA THR A 269 -8.42 13.69 -35.07
C THR A 269 -7.54 14.29 -36.18
N ASN A 270 -7.02 15.50 -35.95
CA ASN A 270 -6.10 16.19 -36.84
C ASN A 270 -4.65 15.68 -36.77
N CYS A 271 -4.31 14.85 -35.78
CA CYS A 271 -2.97 14.29 -35.56
C CYS A 271 -2.83 12.92 -36.22
N THR A 272 -2.74 12.90 -37.55
CA THR A 272 -2.83 11.67 -38.35
C THR A 272 -1.68 10.68 -38.19
N LYS A 273 -0.56 11.08 -37.57
CA LYS A 273 0.59 10.21 -37.27
C LYS A 273 0.55 9.56 -35.88
N MET A 274 -0.51 9.80 -35.09
CA MET A 274 -0.62 9.33 -33.71
C MET A 274 -0.52 7.79 -33.60
N LYS A 275 0.43 7.31 -32.78
CA LYS A 275 0.65 5.89 -32.48
C LYS A 275 0.41 5.54 -31.02
N ILE A 276 0.67 6.49 -30.11
CA ILE A 276 0.54 6.28 -28.67
C ILE A 276 -0.23 7.44 -28.06
N LEU A 277 -1.35 7.12 -27.42
CA LEU A 277 -2.13 8.03 -26.60
C LEU A 277 -2.31 7.41 -25.20
N ASP A 278 -1.76 8.08 -24.20
CA ASP A 278 -1.79 7.63 -22.81
C ASP A 278 -2.20 8.76 -21.86
N LEU A 279 -3.40 8.63 -21.32
CA LEU A 279 -4.09 9.60 -20.47
C LEU A 279 -4.42 9.00 -19.08
N GLY A 280 -3.92 7.80 -18.78
CA GLY A 280 -4.36 7.07 -17.59
C GLY A 280 -3.94 7.75 -16.28
N ARG A 281 -4.56 7.39 -15.15
CA ARG A 281 -4.24 7.96 -13.82
C ARG A 281 -4.33 9.48 -13.80
N ASN A 282 -5.53 9.99 -14.04
CA ASN A 282 -5.87 11.41 -14.01
C ASN A 282 -7.28 11.58 -13.41
N ASN A 283 -7.80 12.81 -13.48
CA ASN A 283 -9.13 13.19 -13.03
C ASN A 283 -10.09 13.46 -14.20
N PHE A 284 -9.92 12.78 -15.34
CA PHE A 284 -10.78 12.99 -16.50
C PHE A 284 -12.18 12.42 -16.25
N GLY A 285 -13.19 13.28 -16.29
CA GLY A 285 -14.62 12.91 -16.27
C GLY A 285 -15.27 12.87 -17.66
N GLY A 286 -16.60 12.86 -17.69
CA GLY A 286 -17.39 12.94 -18.92
C GLY A 286 -17.52 11.61 -19.65
N VAL A 287 -17.79 11.66 -20.96
CA VAL A 287 -18.01 10.48 -21.82
C VAL A 287 -16.99 10.49 -22.94
N LEU A 288 -16.52 9.30 -23.34
CA LEU A 288 -15.69 9.16 -24.54
C LEU A 288 -16.43 9.70 -25.78
N PRO A 289 -15.90 10.73 -26.46
CA PRO A 289 -16.58 11.31 -27.62
C PRO A 289 -16.53 10.37 -28.83
N ASN A 290 -17.54 10.46 -29.70
CA ASN A 290 -17.60 9.67 -30.93
C ASN A 290 -16.43 9.97 -31.89
N SER A 291 -15.78 11.13 -31.75
CA SER A 291 -14.58 11.52 -32.50
C SER A 291 -13.39 10.58 -32.29
N VAL A 292 -13.39 9.77 -31.22
CA VAL A 292 -12.39 8.70 -31.01
C VAL A 292 -12.32 7.75 -32.23
N ALA A 293 -13.44 7.58 -32.94
CA ALA A 293 -13.51 6.80 -34.17
C ALA A 293 -12.67 7.36 -35.34
N ASN A 294 -12.33 8.65 -35.27
CA ASN A 294 -11.61 9.42 -36.28
C ASN A 294 -10.18 9.77 -35.83
N LEU A 295 -9.70 9.18 -34.72
CA LEU A 295 -8.28 9.24 -34.38
C LEU A 295 -7.43 8.53 -35.44
N SER A 296 -6.11 8.74 -35.39
CA SER A 296 -5.19 8.13 -36.35
C SER A 296 -5.38 6.61 -36.43
N THR A 297 -5.48 6.09 -37.65
CA THR A 297 -5.51 4.66 -37.92
C THR A 297 -4.14 3.99 -37.68
N GLU A 298 -3.08 4.77 -37.43
CA GLU A 298 -1.78 4.31 -36.95
C GLU A 298 -1.73 4.08 -35.43
N LEU A 299 -2.81 4.38 -34.70
CA LEU A 299 -2.86 4.25 -33.25
C LEU A 299 -2.64 2.79 -32.83
N GLY A 300 -1.54 2.56 -32.12
CA GLY A 300 -1.15 1.25 -31.61
C GLY A 300 -1.48 1.08 -30.13
N LEU A 301 -1.39 2.14 -29.32
CA LEU A 301 -1.66 2.10 -27.87
C LEU A 301 -2.68 3.17 -27.50
N PHE A 302 -3.78 2.75 -26.87
CA PHE A 302 -4.82 3.63 -26.36
C PHE A 302 -5.13 3.32 -24.89
N TYR A 303 -4.56 4.14 -24.01
CA TYR A 303 -4.64 3.97 -22.55
C TYR A 303 -5.31 5.19 -21.90
N ILE A 304 -6.44 4.96 -21.25
CA ILE A 304 -7.21 6.00 -20.53
C ILE A 304 -7.69 5.51 -19.15
N GLY A 305 -7.15 4.39 -18.68
CA GLY A 305 -7.56 3.77 -17.42
C GLY A 305 -7.25 4.62 -16.18
N GLU A 306 -7.85 4.31 -15.04
CA GLU A 306 -7.67 5.04 -13.77
C GLU A 306 -8.08 6.52 -13.91
N ASN A 307 -9.34 6.75 -14.29
CA ASN A 307 -9.99 8.06 -14.43
C ASN A 307 -11.45 7.95 -13.93
N GLN A 308 -12.28 8.98 -14.15
CA GLN A 308 -13.71 8.96 -13.81
C GLN A 308 -14.63 8.97 -15.06
N ILE A 309 -14.16 8.39 -16.16
CA ILE A 309 -14.87 8.41 -17.45
C ILE A 309 -16.13 7.53 -17.39
N THR A 310 -17.27 8.09 -17.78
CA THR A 310 -18.60 7.49 -17.78
C THR A 310 -19.07 7.14 -19.20
N GLY A 311 -20.27 6.57 -19.32
CA GLY A 311 -20.91 6.25 -20.60
C GLY A 311 -20.42 4.94 -21.20
N THR A 312 -20.78 4.69 -22.45
CA THR A 312 -20.47 3.43 -23.16
C THR A 312 -19.17 3.54 -23.96
N ILE A 313 -18.58 2.39 -24.31
CA ILE A 313 -17.44 2.34 -25.25
C ILE A 313 -17.98 2.62 -26.68
N PRO A 314 -17.55 3.71 -27.34
CA PRO A 314 -18.09 4.09 -28.65
C PRO A 314 -17.83 3.05 -29.73
N ALA A 315 -18.86 2.72 -30.52
CA ALA A 315 -18.77 1.69 -31.56
C ALA A 315 -17.70 1.97 -32.63
N GLY A 316 -17.47 3.24 -32.94
CA GLY A 316 -16.48 3.65 -33.94
C GLY A 316 -15.01 3.34 -33.56
N LEU A 317 -14.73 2.90 -32.32
CA LEU A 317 -13.41 2.41 -31.94
C LEU A 317 -12.95 1.24 -32.82
N GLU A 318 -13.90 0.50 -33.43
CA GLU A 318 -13.61 -0.60 -34.36
C GLU A 318 -12.78 -0.21 -35.59
N ASN A 319 -12.71 1.09 -35.92
CA ASN A 319 -11.91 1.60 -37.04
C ASN A 319 -10.40 1.55 -36.76
N LEU A 320 -9.98 1.48 -35.48
CA LEU A 320 -8.59 1.56 -35.06
C LEU A 320 -7.91 0.17 -35.08
N ILE A 321 -7.89 -0.46 -36.25
CA ILE A 321 -7.47 -1.86 -36.43
C ILE A 321 -5.98 -2.14 -36.15
N LYS A 322 -5.15 -1.10 -36.04
CA LYS A 322 -3.72 -1.22 -35.69
C LYS A 322 -3.46 -1.27 -34.18
N LEU A 323 -4.51 -1.17 -33.35
CA LEU A 323 -4.38 -1.26 -31.90
C LEU A 323 -3.74 -2.60 -31.48
N THR A 324 -2.71 -2.46 -30.66
CA THR A 324 -1.96 -3.55 -30.00
C THR A 324 -2.23 -3.57 -28.50
N GLY A 325 -2.59 -2.42 -27.90
CA GLY A 325 -2.92 -2.32 -26.49
C GLY A 325 -4.10 -1.38 -26.24
N ILE A 326 -5.09 -1.86 -25.50
CA ILE A 326 -6.23 -1.08 -25.00
C ILE A 326 -6.31 -1.22 -23.48
N SER A 327 -6.33 -0.10 -22.77
CA SER A 327 -6.54 -0.07 -21.32
C SER A 327 -7.58 0.98 -20.95
N LEU A 328 -8.76 0.52 -20.56
CA LEU A 328 -9.88 1.34 -20.08
C LEU A 328 -10.18 1.08 -18.60
N ARG A 329 -9.29 0.38 -17.89
CA ARG A 329 -9.52 -0.10 -16.52
C ARG A 329 -9.83 1.03 -15.54
N ASN A 330 -10.46 0.73 -14.41
CA ASN A 330 -10.66 1.67 -13.29
C ASN A 330 -11.27 3.00 -13.76
N ASN A 331 -12.46 2.91 -14.35
CA ASN A 331 -13.28 4.04 -14.81
C ASN A 331 -14.75 3.76 -14.42
N LEU A 332 -15.68 4.57 -14.90
CA LEU A 332 -17.12 4.43 -14.67
C LEU A 332 -17.89 4.01 -15.95
N LEU A 333 -17.20 3.40 -16.92
CA LEU A 333 -17.80 2.97 -18.19
C LEU A 333 -18.90 1.93 -17.94
N SER A 334 -20.00 2.04 -18.67
CA SER A 334 -21.18 1.18 -18.55
C SER A 334 -21.59 0.56 -19.89
N GLY A 335 -22.61 -0.28 -19.87
CA GLY A 335 -23.07 -1.03 -21.04
C GLY A 335 -22.40 -2.40 -21.16
N VAL A 336 -22.51 -3.01 -22.34
CA VAL A 336 -22.02 -4.38 -22.58
C VAL A 336 -20.58 -4.39 -23.11
N PHE A 337 -19.88 -5.51 -22.92
CA PHE A 337 -18.65 -5.78 -23.66
C PHE A 337 -18.98 -5.82 -25.17
N PRO A 338 -18.42 -4.94 -26.01
CA PRO A 338 -18.83 -4.88 -27.41
C PRO A 338 -18.24 -5.98 -28.30
N ASN A 339 -19.09 -6.64 -29.10
CA ASN A 339 -18.69 -7.72 -30.01
C ASN A 339 -17.62 -7.30 -31.03
N TYR A 340 -17.59 -6.03 -31.44
CA TYR A 340 -16.66 -5.51 -32.43
C TYR A 340 -15.19 -5.54 -31.98
N PHE A 341 -14.91 -5.75 -30.70
CA PHE A 341 -13.53 -5.93 -30.23
C PHE A 341 -12.80 -7.08 -30.95
N GLY A 342 -13.54 -8.11 -31.39
CA GLY A 342 -12.98 -9.18 -32.23
C GLY A 342 -12.41 -8.72 -33.58
N LYS A 343 -12.59 -7.45 -33.99
CA LYS A 343 -11.97 -6.85 -35.18
C LYS A 343 -10.51 -6.41 -34.96
N PHE A 344 -10.04 -6.29 -33.71
CA PHE A 344 -8.67 -5.84 -33.40
C PHE A 344 -7.64 -6.97 -33.57
N GLN A 345 -7.38 -7.38 -34.80
CA GLN A 345 -6.56 -8.55 -35.13
C GLN A 345 -5.10 -8.46 -34.67
N LYS A 346 -4.60 -7.26 -34.36
CA LYS A 346 -3.24 -7.02 -33.83
C LYS A 346 -3.20 -6.84 -32.32
N LEU A 347 -4.34 -6.96 -31.63
CA LEU A 347 -4.42 -6.69 -30.20
C LEU A 347 -3.64 -7.75 -29.42
N GLN A 348 -2.74 -7.27 -28.56
CA GLN A 348 -1.88 -8.06 -27.68
C GLN A 348 -2.31 -7.91 -26.22
N SER A 349 -2.78 -6.73 -25.81
CA SER A 349 -3.20 -6.47 -24.43
C SER A 349 -4.58 -5.82 -24.39
N LEU A 350 -5.50 -6.43 -23.64
CA LEU A 350 -6.82 -5.87 -23.37
C LEU A 350 -7.10 -5.83 -21.87
N SER A 351 -7.23 -4.61 -21.33
CA SER A 351 -7.53 -4.38 -19.92
C SER A 351 -8.78 -3.52 -19.79
N LEU A 352 -9.86 -4.12 -19.29
CA LEU A 352 -11.11 -3.43 -19.06
C LEU A 352 -11.48 -3.34 -17.57
N GLY A 353 -10.77 -4.01 -16.63
CA GLY A 353 -11.02 -4.14 -15.16
C GLY A 353 -11.60 -2.92 -14.38
N GLY A 354 -12.34 -3.08 -13.28
CA GLY A 354 -12.91 -2.00 -12.43
C GLY A 354 -13.76 -0.90 -13.14
N ASN A 355 -14.98 -1.21 -13.58
CA ASN A 355 -15.92 -0.35 -14.36
C ASN A 355 -17.30 -1.01 -14.22
N ARG A 356 -18.35 -0.35 -14.67
CA ARG A 356 -19.75 -0.80 -14.61
C ARG A 356 -20.22 -1.50 -15.90
N LEU A 357 -19.31 -2.17 -16.60
CA LEU A 357 -19.69 -3.02 -17.75
C LEU A 357 -20.56 -4.18 -17.23
N SER A 358 -21.33 -4.81 -18.10
CA SER A 358 -22.18 -5.95 -17.74
C SER A 358 -22.48 -6.83 -18.96
N GLY A 359 -23.33 -7.84 -18.78
CA GLY A 359 -23.69 -8.79 -19.83
C GLY A 359 -22.68 -9.93 -19.94
N GLU A 360 -22.70 -10.62 -21.09
CA GLU A 360 -21.82 -11.77 -21.34
C GLU A 360 -20.49 -11.34 -21.96
N ILE A 361 -19.44 -12.12 -21.72
CA ILE A 361 -18.19 -12.01 -22.48
C ILE A 361 -18.48 -12.57 -23.88
N PRO A 362 -18.33 -11.79 -24.96
CA PRO A 362 -18.75 -12.25 -26.28
C PRO A 362 -17.78 -13.28 -26.88
N PRO A 363 -18.28 -14.28 -27.63
CA PRO A 363 -17.43 -15.28 -28.28
C PRO A 363 -16.42 -14.69 -29.28
N SER A 364 -16.65 -13.47 -29.77
CA SER A 364 -15.74 -12.77 -30.68
C SER A 364 -14.38 -12.45 -30.05
N ILE A 365 -14.22 -12.58 -28.72
CA ILE A 365 -12.91 -12.53 -28.07
C ILE A 365 -11.93 -13.56 -28.66
N GLY A 366 -12.44 -14.72 -29.10
CA GLY A 366 -11.65 -15.77 -29.74
C GLY A 366 -11.10 -15.39 -31.12
N ASN A 367 -11.52 -14.27 -31.69
CA ASN A 367 -10.95 -13.75 -32.94
C ASN A 367 -9.62 -13.03 -32.71
N LEU A 368 -9.21 -12.79 -31.45
CA LEU A 368 -7.99 -12.06 -31.08
C LEU A 368 -6.79 -13.00 -30.96
N THR A 369 -6.37 -13.59 -32.08
CA THR A 369 -5.33 -14.64 -32.11
C THR A 369 -3.93 -14.19 -31.65
N HIS A 370 -3.66 -12.88 -31.64
CA HIS A 370 -2.40 -12.29 -31.14
C HIS A 370 -2.48 -11.85 -29.66
N LEU A 371 -3.60 -12.08 -28.98
CA LEU A 371 -3.80 -11.64 -27.60
C LEU A 371 -2.84 -12.38 -26.66
N LEU A 372 -2.12 -11.61 -25.86
CA LEU A 372 -1.15 -12.05 -24.86
C LEU A 372 -1.71 -11.92 -23.44
N GLU A 373 -2.42 -10.82 -23.18
CA GLU A 373 -3.00 -10.49 -21.87
C GLU A 373 -4.48 -10.09 -21.99
N LEU A 374 -5.33 -10.73 -21.18
CA LEU A 374 -6.73 -10.37 -21.00
C LEU A 374 -7.04 -10.13 -19.52
N TYR A 375 -7.44 -8.90 -19.18
CA TYR A 375 -7.72 -8.47 -17.81
C TYR A 375 -9.11 -7.85 -17.69
N LEU A 376 -10.07 -8.62 -17.17
CA LEU A 376 -11.48 -8.28 -17.00
C LEU A 376 -12.03 -8.47 -15.55
N PRO A 377 -11.26 -8.23 -14.46
CA PRO A 377 -11.81 -8.42 -13.14
C PRO A 377 -12.75 -7.28 -12.71
N ASP A 378 -13.67 -7.59 -11.79
CA ASP A 378 -14.58 -6.63 -11.15
C ASP A 378 -15.49 -5.91 -12.17
N LYS A 379 -16.34 -6.69 -12.86
CA LYS A 379 -17.07 -6.25 -14.07
C LYS A 379 -18.54 -6.63 -14.17
N ASN A 380 -19.19 -7.15 -13.14
CA ASN A 380 -20.58 -7.64 -13.23
C ASN A 380 -20.84 -8.54 -14.48
N PHE A 381 -19.82 -9.16 -15.07
CA PHE A 381 -20.01 -10.03 -16.24
C PHE A 381 -20.74 -11.29 -15.79
N GLN A 382 -21.70 -11.74 -16.59
CA GLN A 382 -22.56 -12.88 -16.32
C GLN A 382 -22.49 -13.91 -17.46
N GLY A 383 -23.19 -15.04 -17.29
CA GLY A 383 -23.20 -16.13 -18.26
C GLY A 383 -21.95 -17.01 -18.17
N SER A 384 -21.79 -17.90 -19.15
CA SER A 384 -20.68 -18.86 -19.17
C SER A 384 -19.39 -18.27 -19.73
N ILE A 385 -18.24 -18.81 -19.32
CA ILE A 385 -16.97 -18.50 -19.95
C ILE A 385 -16.99 -18.99 -21.42
N PRO A 386 -16.73 -18.13 -22.42
CA PRO A 386 -16.70 -18.56 -23.82
C PRO A 386 -15.54 -19.50 -24.11
N SER A 387 -15.82 -20.69 -24.63
CA SER A 387 -14.78 -21.65 -25.05
C SER A 387 -13.88 -21.10 -26.16
N SER A 388 -14.36 -20.12 -26.94
CA SER A 388 -13.60 -19.46 -27.99
C SER A 388 -12.37 -18.69 -27.48
N ILE A 389 -12.26 -18.39 -26.19
CA ILE A 389 -11.01 -17.87 -25.57
C ILE A 389 -9.83 -18.80 -25.86
N ALA A 390 -10.07 -20.11 -26.02
CA ALA A 390 -9.05 -21.08 -26.39
C ALA A 390 -8.40 -20.81 -27.75
N ASN A 391 -9.02 -20.03 -28.63
CA ASN A 391 -8.43 -19.65 -29.91
C ASN A 391 -7.30 -18.61 -29.77
N CYS A 392 -7.19 -17.94 -28.63
CA CYS A 392 -6.12 -17.00 -28.31
C CYS A 392 -4.84 -17.76 -27.91
N GLN A 393 -4.20 -18.42 -28.88
CA GLN A 393 -3.08 -19.36 -28.67
C GLN A 393 -1.77 -18.72 -28.17
N ASN A 394 -1.70 -17.39 -28.05
CA ASN A 394 -0.55 -16.68 -27.48
C ASN A 394 -0.83 -16.13 -26.06
N LEU A 395 -2.03 -16.38 -25.51
CA LEU A 395 -2.46 -15.85 -24.24
C LEU A 395 -1.63 -16.48 -23.11
N TYR A 396 -0.85 -15.65 -22.40
CA TYR A 396 -0.05 -16.11 -21.27
C TYR A 396 -0.63 -15.68 -19.92
N PHE A 397 -1.55 -14.70 -19.93
CA PHE A 397 -2.18 -14.13 -18.76
C PHE A 397 -3.69 -13.93 -19.01
N LEU A 398 -4.52 -14.53 -18.15
CA LEU A 398 -5.97 -14.37 -18.13
C LEU A 398 -6.47 -14.12 -16.71
N ASP A 399 -7.12 -12.98 -16.50
CA ASP A 399 -7.86 -12.67 -15.27
C ASP A 399 -9.29 -12.25 -15.61
N ILE A 400 -10.25 -13.08 -15.23
CA ILE A 400 -11.70 -12.80 -15.31
C ILE A 400 -12.38 -12.97 -13.94
N SER A 401 -11.61 -12.80 -12.87
CA SER A 401 -12.04 -12.95 -11.48
C SER A 401 -13.06 -11.88 -11.04
N GLN A 402 -13.71 -12.09 -9.90
CA GLN A 402 -14.63 -11.10 -9.30
C GLN A 402 -15.76 -10.69 -10.26
N ASN A 403 -16.46 -11.68 -10.80
CA ASN A 403 -17.59 -11.50 -11.71
C ASN A 403 -18.76 -12.40 -11.27
N HIS A 404 -19.82 -12.43 -12.08
CA HIS A 404 -20.99 -13.30 -11.91
C HIS A 404 -21.00 -14.43 -12.94
N LEU A 405 -19.82 -14.87 -13.41
CA LEU A 405 -19.71 -15.93 -14.40
C LEU A 405 -20.19 -17.25 -13.79
N ASN A 406 -20.96 -18.01 -14.56
CA ASN A 406 -21.58 -19.26 -14.12
C ASN A 406 -21.33 -20.40 -15.13
N GLY A 407 -21.97 -21.55 -14.93
CA GLY A 407 -21.73 -22.72 -15.76
C GLY A 407 -20.42 -23.43 -15.39
N VAL A 408 -19.86 -24.19 -16.32
CA VAL A 408 -18.63 -24.99 -16.11
C VAL A 408 -17.40 -24.30 -16.67
N ILE A 409 -16.22 -24.66 -16.19
CA ILE A 409 -14.95 -24.26 -16.83
C ILE A 409 -14.81 -25.02 -18.16
N PRO A 410 -14.75 -24.35 -19.32
CA PRO A 410 -14.56 -25.02 -20.61
C PRO A 410 -13.19 -25.73 -20.67
N PRO A 411 -13.15 -27.04 -20.95
CA PRO A 411 -11.88 -27.77 -21.05
C PRO A 411 -10.92 -27.20 -22.10
N GLU A 412 -11.45 -26.58 -23.16
CA GLU A 412 -10.66 -25.99 -24.25
C GLU A 412 -9.71 -24.90 -23.75
N ILE A 413 -10.11 -24.11 -22.74
CA ILE A 413 -9.28 -23.04 -22.18
C ILE A 413 -8.05 -23.62 -21.49
N LEU A 414 -8.17 -24.80 -20.89
CA LEU A 414 -7.07 -25.51 -20.22
C LEU A 414 -6.10 -26.16 -21.22
N LEU A 415 -6.41 -26.16 -22.51
CA LEU A 415 -5.53 -26.65 -23.58
C LEU A 415 -4.62 -25.56 -24.18
N VAL A 416 -4.78 -24.31 -23.76
CA VAL A 416 -3.96 -23.18 -24.24
C VAL A 416 -2.56 -23.26 -23.64
N ARG A 417 -1.60 -23.76 -24.42
CA ARG A 417 -0.22 -24.05 -23.95
C ARG A 417 0.63 -22.81 -23.69
N SER A 418 0.22 -21.65 -24.19
CA SER A 418 0.91 -20.38 -23.99
C SER A 418 0.74 -19.82 -22.58
N PHE A 419 -0.17 -20.37 -21.77
CA PHE A 419 -0.34 -19.97 -20.38
C PHE A 419 0.93 -20.26 -19.57
N THR A 420 1.66 -19.19 -19.27
CA THR A 420 2.88 -19.26 -18.45
C THR A 420 2.80 -18.44 -17.17
N LYS A 421 1.91 -17.43 -17.09
CA LYS A 421 1.89 -16.49 -15.97
C LYS A 421 0.73 -16.72 -15.01
N LEU A 422 -0.52 -16.52 -15.47
CA LEU A 422 -1.69 -16.56 -14.58
C LEU A 422 -2.95 -17.00 -15.34
N LEU A 423 -3.71 -17.89 -14.71
CA LEU A 423 -5.11 -18.15 -15.03
C LEU A 423 -5.94 -17.95 -13.75
N ASN A 424 -6.66 -16.84 -13.69
CA ASN A 424 -7.46 -16.44 -12.53
C ASN A 424 -8.95 -16.39 -12.89
N LEU A 425 -9.72 -17.32 -12.33
CA LEU A 425 -11.17 -17.43 -12.45
C LEU A 425 -11.86 -17.23 -11.08
N SER A 426 -11.15 -16.73 -10.08
CA SER A 426 -11.63 -16.69 -8.69
C SER A 426 -12.83 -15.76 -8.48
N GLN A 427 -13.56 -15.93 -7.38
CA GLN A 427 -14.68 -15.07 -6.99
C GLN A 427 -15.72 -14.94 -8.13
N ASN A 428 -16.22 -16.09 -8.59
CA ASN A 428 -17.29 -16.21 -9.58
C ASN A 428 -18.38 -17.17 -9.05
N SER A 429 -19.32 -17.58 -9.90
CA SER A 429 -20.33 -18.60 -9.59
C SER A 429 -20.14 -19.85 -10.45
N LEU A 430 -18.88 -20.22 -10.76
CA LEU A 430 -18.56 -21.39 -11.57
C LEU A 430 -18.91 -22.69 -10.84
N THR A 431 -19.38 -23.68 -11.60
CA THR A 431 -19.93 -24.96 -11.12
C THR A 431 -19.28 -26.14 -11.85
N GLY A 432 -19.68 -27.36 -11.52
CA GLY A 432 -19.17 -28.58 -12.15
C GLY A 432 -17.87 -29.04 -11.51
N VAL A 433 -17.08 -29.84 -12.24
CA VAL A 433 -15.80 -30.37 -11.80
C VAL A 433 -14.65 -29.60 -12.44
N LEU A 434 -13.47 -29.59 -11.79
CA LEU A 434 -12.25 -29.13 -12.43
C LEU A 434 -11.82 -30.16 -13.50
N PRO A 435 -11.73 -29.81 -14.80
CA PRO A 435 -11.38 -30.77 -15.85
C PRO A 435 -9.95 -31.31 -15.71
N PHE A 436 -9.71 -32.55 -16.16
CA PHE A 436 -8.39 -33.18 -16.05
C PHE A 436 -7.35 -32.55 -17.00
N GLU A 437 -7.81 -31.82 -18.01
CA GLU A 437 -7.01 -31.03 -18.94
C GLU A 437 -6.16 -29.97 -18.24
N VAL A 438 -6.46 -29.60 -16.99
CA VAL A 438 -5.64 -28.67 -16.18
C VAL A 438 -4.16 -29.08 -16.16
N GLY A 439 -3.85 -30.38 -16.16
CA GLY A 439 -2.48 -30.91 -16.20
C GLY A 439 -1.72 -30.63 -17.51
N LYS A 440 -2.40 -30.17 -18.57
CA LYS A 440 -1.74 -29.77 -19.82
C LYS A 440 -1.07 -28.40 -19.72
N LEU A 441 -1.37 -27.62 -18.69
CA LEU A 441 -0.76 -26.32 -18.41
C LEU A 441 0.62 -26.46 -17.75
N SER A 442 1.52 -27.25 -18.33
CA SER A 442 2.84 -27.58 -17.75
C SER A 442 3.74 -26.37 -17.41
N ASN A 443 3.52 -25.23 -18.08
CA ASN A 443 4.32 -24.01 -17.91
C ASN A 443 3.65 -22.91 -17.07
N ILE A 444 2.44 -23.14 -16.53
CA ILE A 444 1.69 -22.09 -15.82
C ILE A 444 2.30 -21.79 -14.44
N GLY A 445 2.55 -20.51 -14.15
CA GLY A 445 3.07 -20.08 -12.85
C GLY A 445 2.01 -19.99 -11.75
N ALA A 446 0.78 -19.57 -12.08
CA ALA A 446 -0.28 -19.40 -11.09
C ALA A 446 -1.68 -19.82 -11.59
N LEU A 447 -2.39 -20.55 -10.74
CA LEU A 447 -3.79 -20.95 -10.92
C LEU A 447 -4.62 -20.49 -9.73
N ASP A 448 -5.67 -19.72 -10.00
CA ASP A 448 -6.63 -19.31 -8.97
C ASP A 448 -8.07 -19.59 -9.41
N PHE A 449 -8.67 -20.58 -8.76
CA PHE A 449 -10.07 -20.97 -8.93
C PHE A 449 -10.86 -20.81 -7.61
N SER A 450 -10.34 -20.01 -6.68
CA SER A 450 -10.94 -19.84 -5.35
C SER A 450 -12.30 -19.13 -5.38
N GLU A 451 -13.09 -19.31 -4.32
CA GLU A 451 -14.38 -18.64 -4.10
C GLU A 451 -15.33 -18.86 -5.30
N ASN A 452 -15.63 -20.12 -5.58
CA ASN A 452 -16.55 -20.58 -6.62
C ASN A 452 -17.42 -21.74 -6.08
N ASN A 453 -18.25 -22.32 -6.94
CA ASN A 453 -19.10 -23.48 -6.61
C ASN A 453 -18.58 -24.77 -7.28
N LEU A 454 -17.26 -24.89 -7.48
CA LEU A 454 -16.65 -26.10 -8.08
C LEU A 454 -16.78 -27.28 -7.13
N SER A 455 -16.89 -28.49 -7.68
CA SER A 455 -17.20 -29.73 -6.96
C SER A 455 -16.41 -30.91 -7.52
N GLY A 456 -16.64 -32.11 -6.97
CA GLY A 456 -15.92 -33.31 -7.38
C GLY A 456 -14.51 -33.39 -6.78
N GLN A 457 -13.67 -34.28 -7.31
CA GLN A 457 -12.30 -34.45 -6.84
C GLN A 457 -11.35 -33.46 -7.52
N ILE A 458 -10.28 -33.08 -6.81
CA ILE A 458 -9.15 -32.39 -7.43
C ILE A 458 -8.46 -33.40 -8.38
N PRO A 459 -8.33 -33.14 -9.69
CA PRO A 459 -7.72 -34.09 -10.62
C PRO A 459 -6.25 -34.34 -10.29
N ALA A 460 -5.82 -35.60 -10.31
CA ALA A 460 -4.42 -35.95 -10.09
C ALA A 460 -3.47 -35.35 -11.15
N THR A 461 -3.98 -35.08 -12.36
CA THR A 461 -3.24 -34.44 -13.44
C THR A 461 -2.76 -33.02 -13.11
N ILE A 462 -3.30 -32.36 -12.07
CA ILE A 462 -2.78 -31.06 -11.62
C ILE A 462 -1.30 -31.12 -11.20
N GLY A 463 -0.80 -32.31 -10.83
CA GLY A 463 0.62 -32.55 -10.55
C GLY A 463 1.53 -32.45 -11.78
N ASP A 464 0.96 -32.43 -13.00
CA ASP A 464 1.69 -32.28 -14.26
C ASP A 464 2.02 -30.80 -14.59
N CYS A 465 1.50 -29.84 -13.81
CA CYS A 465 1.76 -28.40 -13.95
C CYS A 465 3.14 -28.01 -13.38
N LEU A 466 4.23 -28.57 -13.92
CA LEU A 466 5.56 -28.56 -13.29
C LEU A 466 6.14 -27.17 -12.95
N SER A 467 5.68 -26.10 -13.61
CA SER A 467 6.11 -24.71 -13.35
C SER A 467 5.24 -23.95 -12.34
N LEU A 468 4.25 -24.62 -11.72
CA LEU A 468 3.28 -23.97 -10.84
C LEU A 468 3.93 -23.52 -9.52
N GLU A 469 3.80 -22.23 -9.23
CA GLU A 469 4.28 -21.57 -8.01
C GLU A 469 3.12 -21.26 -7.05
N PHE A 470 1.94 -20.93 -7.58
CA PHE A 470 0.78 -20.52 -6.79
C PHE A 470 -0.48 -21.30 -7.18
N LEU A 471 -1.09 -22.01 -6.22
CA LEU A 471 -2.33 -22.74 -6.42
C LEU A 471 -3.37 -22.40 -5.36
N TYR A 472 -4.47 -21.79 -5.79
CA TYR A 472 -5.58 -21.38 -4.93
C TYR A 472 -6.89 -22.07 -5.36
N LEU A 473 -7.41 -22.95 -4.51
CA LEU A 473 -8.69 -23.66 -4.67
C LEU A 473 -9.65 -23.40 -3.50
N LYS A 474 -9.31 -22.45 -2.63
CA LYS A 474 -10.06 -22.07 -1.43
C LYS A 474 -11.53 -21.80 -1.71
N GLY A 475 -12.43 -22.15 -0.79
CA GLY A 475 -13.83 -21.71 -0.85
C GLY A 475 -14.58 -22.31 -2.03
N ASN A 476 -14.57 -23.64 -2.13
CA ASN A 476 -15.28 -24.42 -3.13
C ASN A 476 -15.98 -25.62 -2.45
N SER A 477 -16.50 -26.56 -3.23
CA SER A 477 -17.09 -27.82 -2.79
C SER A 477 -16.28 -29.05 -3.23
N PHE A 478 -14.95 -28.93 -3.37
CA PHE A 478 -14.10 -30.07 -3.70
C PHE A 478 -14.16 -31.15 -2.62
N GLN A 479 -14.24 -32.41 -3.03
CA GLN A 479 -14.41 -33.60 -2.17
C GLN A 479 -13.36 -34.67 -2.48
N GLY A 480 -13.24 -35.68 -1.62
CA GLY A 480 -12.25 -36.76 -1.76
C GLY A 480 -10.87 -36.35 -1.25
N THR A 481 -9.84 -37.12 -1.60
CA THR A 481 -8.49 -36.96 -1.06
C THR A 481 -7.68 -35.89 -1.76
N ILE A 482 -6.77 -35.24 -1.03
CA ILE A 482 -5.71 -34.40 -1.62
C ILE A 482 -4.84 -35.29 -2.53
N PRO A 483 -4.69 -34.99 -3.83
CA PRO A 483 -3.91 -35.83 -4.74
C PRO A 483 -2.42 -35.88 -4.36
N PRO A 484 -1.82 -37.07 -4.17
CA PRO A 484 -0.39 -37.18 -3.88
C PRO A 484 0.51 -36.60 -4.99
N SER A 485 0.01 -36.55 -6.23
CA SER A 485 0.72 -35.97 -7.37
C SER A 485 1.08 -34.49 -7.20
N LEU A 486 0.43 -33.75 -6.30
CA LEU A 486 0.81 -32.38 -5.94
C LEU A 486 2.26 -32.27 -5.44
N ALA A 487 2.81 -33.34 -4.86
CA ALA A 487 4.22 -33.39 -4.45
C ALA A 487 5.21 -33.29 -5.64
N SER A 488 4.74 -33.49 -6.87
CA SER A 488 5.55 -33.35 -8.10
C SER A 488 5.82 -31.89 -8.45
N LEU A 489 5.05 -30.95 -7.90
CA LEU A 489 5.15 -29.51 -8.17
C LEU A 489 6.31 -28.90 -7.38
N ARG A 490 7.55 -29.19 -7.80
CA ARG A 490 8.77 -28.80 -7.07
C ARG A 490 8.94 -27.28 -6.91
N GLY A 491 8.37 -26.48 -7.81
CA GLY A 491 8.38 -25.02 -7.76
C GLY A 491 7.27 -24.37 -6.90
N LEU A 492 6.34 -25.17 -6.35
CA LEU A 492 5.18 -24.66 -5.65
C LEU A 492 5.57 -23.92 -4.35
N GLN A 493 5.13 -22.68 -4.23
CA GLN A 493 5.39 -21.78 -3.09
C GLN A 493 4.15 -21.57 -2.22
N TYR A 494 2.96 -21.49 -2.83
CA TYR A 494 1.69 -21.28 -2.12
C TYR A 494 0.64 -22.29 -2.54
N LEU A 495 0.07 -22.98 -1.55
CA LEU A 495 -1.03 -23.92 -1.73
C LEU A 495 -2.17 -23.60 -0.76
N ASP A 496 -3.32 -23.18 -1.28
CA ASP A 496 -4.54 -22.99 -0.49
C ASP A 496 -5.69 -23.88 -0.97
N LEU A 497 -6.02 -24.87 -0.15
CA LEU A 497 -7.14 -25.81 -0.34
C LEU A 497 -8.22 -25.64 0.72
N SER A 498 -8.20 -24.54 1.48
CA SER A 498 -9.10 -24.34 2.62
C SER A 498 -10.57 -24.17 2.22
N LEU A 499 -11.49 -24.30 3.18
CA LEU A 499 -12.93 -24.14 2.95
C LEU A 499 -13.44 -25.02 1.79
N ASN A 500 -13.21 -26.33 1.92
CA ASN A 500 -13.66 -27.35 0.99
C ASN A 500 -14.23 -28.55 1.78
N LYS A 501 -14.54 -29.66 1.08
CA LYS A 501 -15.04 -30.91 1.66
C LYS A 501 -14.03 -32.05 1.50
N LEU A 502 -12.73 -31.73 1.53
CA LEU A 502 -11.67 -32.72 1.33
C LEU A 502 -11.59 -33.67 2.53
N THR A 503 -11.36 -34.95 2.26
CA THR A 503 -11.32 -36.03 3.24
C THR A 503 -10.03 -36.84 3.12
N GLY A 504 -9.81 -37.78 4.06
CA GLY A 504 -8.65 -38.66 4.05
C GLY A 504 -7.38 -38.00 4.58
N ARG A 505 -6.24 -38.66 4.35
CA ARG A 505 -4.95 -38.25 4.92
C ARG A 505 -4.26 -37.19 4.09
N ILE A 506 -3.51 -36.32 4.77
CA ILE A 506 -2.55 -35.41 4.13
C ILE A 506 -1.43 -36.28 3.50
N PRO A 507 -1.19 -36.21 2.18
CA PRO A 507 -0.11 -36.96 1.54
C PRO A 507 1.25 -36.59 2.13
N LYS A 508 2.00 -37.60 2.58
CA LYS A 508 3.30 -37.38 3.24
C LYS A 508 4.29 -36.67 2.33
N ASP A 509 4.23 -36.95 1.03
CA ASP A 509 5.15 -36.42 0.02
C ASP A 509 5.05 -34.89 -0.16
N LEU A 510 3.96 -34.25 0.31
CA LEU A 510 3.86 -32.78 0.32
C LEU A 510 4.96 -32.12 1.15
N GLN A 511 5.50 -32.84 2.13
CA GLN A 511 6.61 -32.37 2.96
C GLN A 511 7.92 -32.21 2.15
N ASP A 512 8.02 -32.83 0.97
CA ASP A 512 9.22 -32.88 0.15
C ASP A 512 9.24 -31.79 -0.95
N ILE A 513 8.25 -30.89 -0.96
CA ILE A 513 8.23 -29.72 -1.85
C ILE A 513 9.22 -28.68 -1.30
N PRO A 514 10.33 -28.40 -2.01
CA PRO A 514 11.47 -27.67 -1.44
C PRO A 514 11.18 -26.18 -1.19
N TYR A 515 10.33 -25.56 -2.00
CA TYR A 515 10.07 -24.12 -1.97
C TYR A 515 8.69 -23.76 -1.41
N LEU A 516 7.97 -24.70 -0.79
CA LEU A 516 6.62 -24.44 -0.27
C LEU A 516 6.69 -23.54 0.97
N LEU A 517 6.28 -22.29 0.80
CA LEU A 517 6.30 -21.23 1.82
C LEU A 517 5.01 -21.17 2.64
N PHE A 518 3.88 -21.54 2.03
CA PHE A 518 2.57 -21.47 2.68
C PHE A 518 1.66 -22.62 2.25
N LEU A 519 1.03 -23.24 3.25
CA LEU A 519 0.08 -24.33 3.06
C LEU A 519 -1.17 -24.12 3.92
N ASN A 520 -2.31 -23.93 3.28
CA ASN A 520 -3.59 -23.77 3.98
C ASN A 520 -4.54 -24.92 3.62
N LEU A 521 -4.80 -25.79 4.61
CA LEU A 521 -5.72 -26.92 4.52
C LEU A 521 -6.92 -26.77 5.46
N SER A 522 -7.09 -25.58 6.06
CA SER A 522 -8.10 -25.33 7.09
C SER A 522 -9.54 -25.54 6.59
N PHE A 523 -10.44 -25.86 7.51
CA PHE A 523 -11.87 -26.03 7.26
C PHE A 523 -12.15 -27.05 6.13
N ASN A 524 -11.67 -28.28 6.35
CA ASN A 524 -11.94 -29.49 5.57
C ASN A 524 -12.33 -30.63 6.54
N ASP A 525 -12.41 -31.88 6.09
CA ASP A 525 -12.65 -33.08 6.92
C ASP A 525 -11.48 -34.08 6.83
N LEU A 526 -10.24 -33.55 6.90
CA LEU A 526 -9.00 -34.35 6.81
C LEU A 526 -8.76 -35.13 8.11
N GLU A 527 -8.12 -36.30 7.97
CA GLU A 527 -7.86 -37.22 9.08
C GLU A 527 -6.43 -37.78 9.12
N GLY A 528 -6.02 -38.27 10.28
CA GLY A 528 -4.76 -38.99 10.44
C GLY A 528 -3.57 -38.11 10.81
N GLU A 529 -2.37 -38.70 10.71
CA GLU A 529 -1.13 -38.08 11.17
C GLU A 529 -0.66 -36.96 10.23
N VAL A 530 -0.33 -35.80 10.81
CA VAL A 530 0.25 -34.67 10.08
C VAL A 530 1.75 -34.90 9.84
N PRO A 531 2.25 -34.72 8.61
CA PRO A 531 3.69 -34.83 8.31
C PRO A 531 4.54 -33.84 9.13
N THR A 532 5.83 -34.11 9.27
CA THR A 532 6.76 -33.32 10.11
C THR A 532 7.95 -32.76 9.34
N GLY A 533 8.05 -33.04 8.04
CA GLY A 533 9.07 -32.49 7.14
C GLY A 533 8.64 -31.18 6.45
N GLY A 534 9.59 -30.51 5.80
CA GLY A 534 9.32 -29.36 4.92
C GLY A 534 8.50 -28.25 5.57
N VAL A 535 7.47 -27.77 4.84
CA VAL A 535 6.57 -26.69 5.28
C VAL A 535 5.93 -26.98 6.64
N PHE A 536 5.65 -28.25 6.97
CA PHE A 536 5.00 -28.66 8.22
C PHE A 536 5.87 -28.45 9.47
N ARG A 537 7.16 -28.14 9.32
CA ARG A 537 8.02 -27.72 10.44
C ARG A 537 7.72 -26.32 10.92
N ASN A 538 7.20 -25.47 10.06
CA ASN A 538 6.90 -24.08 10.38
C ASN A 538 5.40 -23.92 10.65
N ALA A 539 5.01 -23.95 11.93
CA ALA A 539 3.61 -23.84 12.34
C ALA A 539 2.94 -22.52 11.93
N SER A 540 3.70 -21.47 11.57
CA SER A 540 3.13 -20.22 11.04
C SER A 540 2.90 -20.28 9.52
N ALA A 541 3.55 -21.21 8.81
CA ALA A 541 3.40 -21.43 7.38
C ALA A 541 2.27 -22.43 7.03
N VAL A 542 1.76 -23.19 8.02
CA VAL A 542 0.72 -24.20 7.80
C VAL A 542 -0.53 -23.91 8.63
N SER A 543 -1.69 -23.86 7.97
CA SER A 543 -3.00 -23.73 8.61
C SER A 543 -3.82 -25.00 8.46
N LEU A 544 -4.17 -25.62 9.59
CA LEU A 544 -4.91 -26.90 9.66
C LEU A 544 -6.24 -26.80 10.43
N ILE A 545 -6.59 -25.59 10.92
CA ILE A 545 -7.74 -25.37 11.79
C ILE A 545 -9.04 -25.90 11.17
N GLY A 546 -9.94 -26.46 11.98
CA GLY A 546 -11.22 -26.99 11.50
C GLY A 546 -11.15 -28.38 10.88
N ASN A 547 -10.06 -29.15 11.08
CA ASN A 547 -9.96 -30.57 10.73
C ASN A 547 -9.81 -31.41 12.01
N ASP A 548 -10.92 -31.77 12.64
CA ASP A 548 -10.94 -32.32 14.01
C ASP A 548 -10.35 -33.74 14.13
N LYS A 549 -10.19 -34.46 13.00
CA LYS A 549 -9.66 -35.82 12.95
C LYS A 549 -8.13 -35.89 12.73
N LEU A 550 -7.46 -34.74 12.64
CA LEU A 550 -5.99 -34.69 12.52
C LEU A 550 -5.30 -34.91 13.87
N CYS A 551 -4.15 -35.56 13.83
CA CYS A 551 -3.33 -35.86 15.00
C CYS A 551 -1.83 -35.80 14.68
N GLY A 552 -0.97 -35.80 15.70
CA GLY A 552 0.49 -35.83 15.52
C GLY A 552 1.08 -34.50 15.03
N GLY A 553 2.03 -34.54 14.11
CA GLY A 553 2.75 -33.36 13.62
C GLY A 553 3.80 -32.82 14.60
N VAL A 554 4.38 -31.66 14.29
CA VAL A 554 5.31 -30.95 15.19
C VAL A 554 4.55 -30.35 16.39
N SER A 555 5.24 -30.24 17.53
CA SER A 555 4.65 -29.80 18.81
C SER A 555 3.90 -28.47 18.72
N GLU A 556 4.40 -27.56 17.89
CA GLU A 556 3.93 -26.19 17.70
C GLU A 556 2.53 -26.12 17.07
N LEU A 557 2.07 -27.20 16.42
CA LEU A 557 0.72 -27.31 15.83
C LEU A 557 -0.38 -27.62 16.87
N ASN A 558 -0.01 -28.00 18.10
CA ASN A 558 -0.93 -28.31 19.21
C ASN A 558 -2.03 -29.35 18.87
N LEU A 559 -1.74 -30.33 18.01
CA LEU A 559 -2.67 -31.40 17.65
C LEU A 559 -2.67 -32.54 18.67
N PRO A 560 -3.79 -33.29 18.82
CA PRO A 560 -3.84 -34.45 19.70
C PRO A 560 -2.84 -35.53 19.25
N LYS A 561 -2.31 -36.32 20.17
CA LYS A 561 -1.44 -37.46 19.82
C LYS A 561 -2.24 -38.50 19.05
N CYS A 562 -1.65 -39.06 18.00
CA CYS A 562 -2.31 -40.11 17.24
C CYS A 562 -2.53 -41.36 18.12
N PRO A 563 -3.71 -42.01 18.04
CA PRO A 563 -3.99 -43.21 18.80
C PRO A 563 -2.99 -44.31 18.40
N ASN A 564 -2.24 -44.82 19.38
CA ASN A 564 -1.30 -45.92 19.17
C ASN A 564 -2.05 -47.14 18.64
N LYS A 565 -1.73 -47.58 17.43
CA LYS A 565 -2.18 -48.88 16.92
C LYS A 565 -1.47 -49.99 17.70
N ARG A 566 -2.03 -50.39 18.84
CA ARG A 566 -1.89 -51.76 19.36
C ARG A 566 -3.17 -52.50 19.01
N GLY A 567 -3.02 -53.54 18.20
CA GLY A 567 -4.10 -54.47 17.90
C GLY A 567 -4.59 -55.17 19.16
N GLY A 568 -5.88 -55.51 19.15
CA GLY A 568 -6.53 -56.30 20.19
C GLY A 568 -8.03 -56.09 20.15
N LEU A 569 -8.74 -57.08 19.60
CA LEU A 569 -10.19 -57.24 19.75
C LEU A 569 -10.58 -57.06 21.22
N PHE A 570 -11.61 -56.25 21.50
CA PHE A 570 -12.60 -56.55 22.55
C PHE A 570 -13.92 -55.87 22.20
N PHE A 571 -14.87 -56.68 21.73
CA PHE A 571 -16.30 -56.41 21.83
C PHE A 571 -16.68 -56.34 23.31
N TYR A 572 -17.52 -55.39 23.72
CA TYR A 572 -18.79 -55.67 24.40
C TYR A 572 -19.68 -54.43 24.36
N LYS A 573 -20.96 -54.71 24.13
CA LYS A 573 -22.09 -53.82 23.92
C LYS A 573 -22.38 -52.92 25.13
N LEU A 574 -22.92 -51.73 24.87
CA LEU A 574 -24.08 -51.24 25.62
C LEU A 574 -24.94 -50.37 24.69
N GLU A 575 -25.86 -51.02 23.98
CA GLU A 575 -27.15 -50.41 23.67
C GLU A 575 -27.98 -50.33 24.96
N ILE A 576 -28.91 -49.37 24.97
CA ILE A 576 -29.99 -49.07 25.92
C ILE A 576 -29.78 -47.69 26.57
N ILE A 577 -30.27 -46.66 25.87
CA ILE A 577 -31.34 -45.73 26.33
C ILE A 577 -31.53 -44.68 25.23
N LEU A 578 -32.51 -44.92 24.36
CA LEU A 578 -33.31 -43.92 23.66
C LEU A 578 -34.62 -44.66 23.36
N PRO A 579 -35.67 -44.43 24.17
CA PRO A 579 -36.70 -43.54 23.67
C PRO A 579 -37.42 -42.77 24.79
N VAL A 580 -36.93 -41.57 25.12
CA VAL A 580 -37.73 -40.57 25.87
C VAL A 580 -37.69 -39.18 25.19
N MET A 581 -36.78 -38.95 24.24
CA MET A 581 -36.60 -37.64 23.60
C MET A 581 -37.48 -37.38 22.36
N ALA A 582 -38.24 -38.36 21.90
CA ALA A 582 -39.02 -38.27 20.65
C ALA A 582 -40.46 -37.72 20.83
N VAL A 583 -40.94 -37.54 22.06
CA VAL A 583 -42.34 -37.13 22.31
C VAL A 583 -42.45 -35.64 22.71
N CYS A 584 -41.38 -35.01 23.18
CA CYS A 584 -41.41 -33.59 23.57
C CYS A 584 -41.20 -32.62 22.40
N THR A 585 -40.63 -33.06 21.28
CA THR A 585 -40.37 -32.21 20.10
C THR A 585 -41.59 -32.07 19.18
N LEU A 586 -42.50 -33.06 19.16
CA LEU A 586 -43.72 -32.99 18.35
C LEU A 586 -44.81 -32.07 18.95
N ALA A 587 -44.86 -31.94 20.29
CA ALA A 587 -45.86 -31.09 20.95
C ALA A 587 -45.56 -29.59 20.78
N PHE A 588 -44.28 -29.22 20.64
CA PHE A 588 -43.87 -27.81 20.46
C PHE A 588 -44.14 -27.30 19.04
N LEU A 589 -44.09 -28.19 18.03
CA LEU A 589 -44.37 -27.85 16.63
C LEU A 589 -45.88 -27.66 16.35
N LEU A 590 -46.76 -28.30 17.13
CA LEU A 590 -48.22 -28.18 16.95
C LEU A 590 -48.83 -26.91 17.57
N VAL A 591 -48.16 -26.30 18.55
CA VAL A 591 -48.61 -25.02 19.15
C VAL A 591 -48.17 -23.82 18.31
N TYR A 592 -47.04 -23.94 17.58
CA TYR A 592 -46.52 -22.83 16.76
C TYR A 592 -47.35 -22.58 15.47
N TRP A 593 -48.15 -23.56 15.03
CA TRP A 593 -48.91 -23.45 13.76
C TRP A 593 -50.33 -22.88 13.89
N LYS A 594 -50.72 -22.36 15.05
CA LYS A 594 -52.01 -21.68 15.23
C LYS A 594 -51.87 -20.32 15.91
N ARG A 595 -51.23 -19.36 15.24
CA ARG A 595 -51.55 -17.93 15.34
C ARG A 595 -50.79 -17.10 14.31
N ASN A 596 -51.46 -16.80 13.19
CA ASN A 596 -51.19 -15.57 12.46
C ASN A 596 -51.84 -14.39 13.22
N PRO A 597 -51.23 -13.20 13.16
CA PRO A 597 -51.79 -12.20 12.25
C PRO A 597 -50.77 -11.55 11.32
N LYS A 598 -51.34 -10.87 10.33
CA LYS A 598 -50.77 -10.33 9.09
C LYS A 598 -49.76 -9.17 9.26
N GLN A 599 -48.95 -9.01 8.21
CA GLN A 599 -48.24 -7.81 7.70
C GLN A 599 -47.00 -7.29 8.44
N LYS A 600 -45.83 -7.45 7.81
CA LYS A 600 -45.18 -6.41 6.98
C LYS A 600 -43.97 -7.01 6.26
N SER A 601 -43.90 -6.84 4.95
CA SER A 601 -42.69 -7.10 4.16
C SER A 601 -41.64 -6.06 4.52
N SER A 602 -40.69 -6.42 5.38
CA SER A 602 -39.40 -5.74 5.45
C SER A 602 -38.40 -6.57 4.64
N SER A 603 -38.00 -6.01 3.50
CA SER A 603 -36.75 -6.35 2.85
C SER A 603 -35.62 -6.09 3.85
N SER A 604 -35.13 -7.12 4.54
CA SER A 604 -33.84 -7.04 5.19
C SER A 604 -32.78 -7.22 4.12
N SER A 605 -32.38 -6.09 3.52
CA SER A 605 -31.09 -5.99 2.86
C SER A 605 -30.04 -6.28 3.93
N SER A 606 -29.52 -7.51 4.00
CA SER A 606 -28.26 -7.75 4.70
C SER A 606 -27.15 -7.21 3.82
N MET A 607 -27.03 -5.87 3.80
CA MET A 607 -25.84 -5.18 3.35
C MET A 607 -24.73 -5.54 4.33
N MET A 608 -24.11 -6.69 4.11
CA MET A 608 -22.87 -7.05 4.75
C MET A 608 -21.85 -6.05 4.23
N LYS A 609 -21.59 -4.99 5.01
CA LYS A 609 -20.64 -3.93 4.67
C LYS A 609 -19.32 -4.58 4.24
N GLN A 610 -19.02 -4.47 2.96
CA GLN A 610 -17.76 -4.88 2.36
C GLN A 610 -16.65 -4.17 3.14
N PHE A 611 -15.82 -4.92 3.87
CA PHE A 611 -14.67 -4.34 4.56
C PHE A 611 -13.70 -3.78 3.51
N LEU A 612 -13.18 -2.59 3.77
CA LEU A 612 -12.13 -1.96 2.98
C LEU A 612 -10.94 -2.94 2.86
N LYS A 613 -10.57 -3.39 1.65
CA LYS A 613 -9.41 -4.26 1.44
C LYS A 613 -8.20 -3.40 1.07
N VAL A 614 -7.14 -3.49 1.85
CA VAL A 614 -5.88 -2.73 1.67
C VAL A 614 -4.69 -3.67 1.65
N SER A 615 -3.87 -3.54 0.62
CA SER A 615 -2.60 -4.25 0.43
C SER A 615 -1.44 -3.53 1.13
N TYR A 616 -0.29 -4.19 1.24
CA TYR A 616 0.96 -3.53 1.64
C TYR A 616 1.27 -2.33 0.75
N GLY A 617 1.06 -2.45 -0.57
CA GLY A 617 1.32 -1.36 -1.52
C GLY A 617 0.46 -0.13 -1.24
N ASP A 618 -0.83 -0.32 -0.97
CA ASP A 618 -1.74 0.79 -0.62
C ASP A 618 -1.27 1.49 0.66
N ILE A 619 -0.84 0.72 1.66
CA ILE A 619 -0.35 1.25 2.94
C ILE A 619 1.00 1.94 2.78
N PHE A 620 1.90 1.37 1.98
CA PHE A 620 3.19 1.93 1.67
C PHE A 620 3.04 3.29 0.97
N CYS A 621 2.15 3.39 -0.02
CA CYS A 621 1.84 4.66 -0.67
C CYS A 621 1.17 5.66 0.29
N ALA A 622 0.16 5.21 1.03
CA ALA A 622 -0.61 6.06 1.94
C ALA A 622 0.25 6.71 3.03
N THR A 623 1.29 6.01 3.49
CA THR A 623 2.22 6.50 4.52
C THR A 623 3.47 7.18 3.94
N ASN A 624 3.53 7.37 2.61
CA ASN A 624 4.70 7.86 1.90
C ASN A 624 5.98 7.04 2.18
N GLY A 625 5.87 5.72 2.02
CA GLY A 625 6.94 4.76 2.26
C GLY A 625 7.32 4.61 3.73
N PHE A 626 6.37 4.77 4.66
CA PHE A 626 6.62 4.83 6.10
C PHE A 626 7.60 5.97 6.49
N SER A 627 7.43 7.14 5.86
CA SER A 627 8.28 8.32 6.11
C SER A 627 8.31 8.69 7.61
N PRO A 628 9.47 9.05 8.17
CA PRO A 628 9.57 9.60 9.53
C PRO A 628 8.71 10.84 9.77
N GLU A 629 8.44 11.64 8.73
CA GLU A 629 7.58 12.84 8.82
C GLU A 629 6.13 12.49 9.11
N ASN A 630 5.70 11.27 8.75
CA ASN A 630 4.38 10.74 9.04
C ASN A 630 4.35 9.90 10.31
N LEU A 631 5.47 9.69 11.01
CA LEU A 631 5.50 8.89 12.24
C LEU A 631 4.80 9.64 13.38
N ILE A 632 3.70 9.09 13.87
CA ILE A 632 2.94 9.65 15.00
C ILE A 632 3.55 9.21 16.33
N GLY A 633 4.01 7.96 16.41
CA GLY A 633 4.61 7.38 17.60
C GLY A 633 5.09 5.94 17.38
N SER A 634 5.98 5.47 18.23
CA SER A 634 6.51 4.09 18.16
C SER A 634 6.54 3.44 19.54
N GLY A 635 5.96 2.26 19.66
CA GLY A 635 5.90 1.46 20.88
C GLY A 635 6.64 0.12 20.76
N SER A 636 6.44 -0.73 21.75
CA SER A 636 7.08 -2.06 21.86
C SER A 636 6.65 -3.04 20.76
N PHE A 637 5.38 -2.98 20.33
CA PHE A 637 4.83 -3.93 19.35
C PHE A 637 4.64 -3.35 17.95
N GLY A 638 4.78 -2.04 17.76
CA GLY A 638 4.55 -1.41 16.45
C GLY A 638 4.89 0.08 16.39
N SER A 639 4.83 0.63 15.18
CA SER A 639 4.95 2.06 14.88
C SER A 639 3.66 2.54 14.22
N VAL A 640 3.19 3.74 14.58
CA VAL A 640 1.96 4.33 14.05
C VAL A 640 2.31 5.49 13.12
N TYR A 641 1.80 5.45 11.89
CA TYR A 641 2.02 6.46 10.87
C TYR A 641 0.69 7.14 10.52
N LYS A 642 0.73 8.44 10.22
CA LYS A 642 -0.34 9.13 9.53
C LYS A 642 -0.31 8.71 8.07
N GLY A 643 -1.46 8.33 7.53
CA GLY A 643 -1.57 8.00 6.11
C GLY A 643 -2.85 8.54 5.49
N PHE A 644 -2.88 8.56 4.16
CA PHE A 644 -4.06 8.89 3.38
C PHE A 644 -4.34 7.74 2.41
N LEU A 645 -5.44 7.03 2.63
CA LEU A 645 -5.85 5.92 1.76
C LEU A 645 -6.85 6.46 0.73
N ASP A 646 -6.62 6.26 -0.56
CA ASP A 646 -7.49 6.80 -1.62
C ASP A 646 -8.96 6.35 -1.51
N GLN A 647 -9.19 5.21 -0.85
CA GLN A 647 -10.51 4.64 -0.61
C GLN A 647 -11.22 5.25 0.62
N VAL A 648 -10.53 6.10 1.39
CA VAL A 648 -10.99 6.74 2.62
C VAL A 648 -10.72 8.25 2.50
N GLU A 649 -11.76 9.06 2.32
CA GLU A 649 -11.68 10.53 2.12
C GLU A 649 -11.15 11.34 3.32
N ARG A 650 -10.56 10.69 4.32
CA ARG A 650 -10.03 11.31 5.55
C ARG A 650 -8.73 10.64 5.97
N PRO A 651 -7.84 11.35 6.70
CA PRO A 651 -6.62 10.78 7.22
C PRO A 651 -6.87 9.53 8.08
N VAL A 652 -5.95 8.57 8.00
CA VAL A 652 -5.98 7.34 8.80
C VAL A 652 -4.72 7.21 9.63
N ALA A 653 -4.82 6.49 10.74
CA ALA A 653 -3.68 6.05 11.53
C ALA A 653 -3.34 4.60 11.15
N VAL A 654 -2.13 4.38 10.64
CA VAL A 654 -1.62 3.08 10.21
C VAL A 654 -0.65 2.57 11.26
N LYS A 655 -1.08 1.61 12.08
CA LYS A 655 -0.22 0.93 13.06
C LYS A 655 0.44 -0.29 12.42
N VAL A 656 1.72 -0.17 12.08
CA VAL A 656 2.57 -1.23 11.52
C VAL A 656 3.23 -2.02 12.64
N LEU A 657 3.12 -3.35 12.62
CA LEU A 657 3.61 -4.20 13.71
C LEU A 657 5.09 -4.56 13.50
N LYS A 658 5.89 -4.48 14.58
CA LYS A 658 7.30 -4.90 14.60
C LYS A 658 7.38 -6.41 14.82
N LEU A 659 7.18 -7.19 13.76
CA LEU A 659 7.01 -8.64 13.85
C LEU A 659 8.24 -9.41 14.37
N GLU A 660 9.43 -8.79 14.35
CA GLU A 660 10.62 -9.31 15.03
C GLU A 660 10.50 -9.37 16.56
N HIS A 661 9.57 -8.61 17.17
CA HIS A 661 9.37 -8.59 18.62
C HIS A 661 8.43 -9.71 19.09
N LYS A 662 8.89 -10.49 20.07
CA LYS A 662 8.12 -11.61 20.65
C LYS A 662 6.81 -11.10 21.25
N GLY A 663 5.69 -11.49 20.64
CA GLY A 663 4.33 -11.10 21.07
C GLY A 663 3.63 -10.10 20.15
N ALA A 664 4.32 -9.44 19.20
CA ALA A 664 3.70 -8.49 18.27
C ALA A 664 2.56 -9.11 17.43
N SER A 665 2.74 -10.34 16.95
CA SER A 665 1.67 -11.08 16.25
C SER A 665 0.48 -11.40 17.16
N LYS A 666 0.70 -11.64 18.47
CA LYS A 666 -0.39 -11.86 19.43
C LYS A 666 -1.15 -10.55 19.70
N SER A 667 -0.43 -9.43 19.80
CA SER A 667 -1.00 -8.08 19.89
C SER A 667 -1.91 -7.79 18.72
N PHE A 668 -1.42 -8.04 17.49
CA PHE A 668 -2.20 -7.87 16.26
C PHE A 668 -3.52 -8.66 16.27
N ILE A 669 -3.46 -9.95 16.59
CA ILE A 669 -4.65 -10.81 16.63
C ILE A 669 -5.62 -10.36 17.73
N SER A 670 -5.10 -10.01 18.92
CA SER A 670 -5.91 -9.49 20.02
C SER A 670 -6.66 -8.22 19.62
N GLU A 671 -5.95 -7.26 19.03
CA GLU A 671 -6.53 -6.01 18.53
C GLU A 671 -7.57 -6.26 17.44
N CYS A 672 -7.27 -7.10 16.44
CA CYS A 672 -8.23 -7.46 15.39
C CYS A 672 -9.53 -8.08 15.94
N ILE A 673 -9.42 -9.00 16.90
CA ILE A 673 -10.60 -9.68 17.47
C ILE A 673 -11.44 -8.68 18.28
N VAL A 674 -10.80 -7.84 19.10
CA VAL A 674 -11.50 -6.85 19.93
C VAL A 674 -12.13 -5.77 19.06
N LEU A 675 -11.34 -5.10 18.22
CA LEU A 675 -11.77 -3.96 17.40
C LEU A 675 -12.82 -4.33 16.34
N ARG A 676 -12.87 -5.60 15.89
CA ARG A 676 -13.94 -6.08 15.00
C ARG A 676 -15.32 -6.04 15.65
N ASN A 677 -15.40 -6.21 16.97
CA ASN A 677 -16.64 -6.49 17.69
C ASN A 677 -17.11 -5.33 18.60
N ILE A 678 -16.34 -4.26 18.73
CA ILE A 678 -16.70 -3.09 19.55
C ILE A 678 -17.17 -1.91 18.68
N ARG A 679 -18.20 -1.21 19.14
CA ARG A 679 -18.66 0.06 18.56
C ARG A 679 -19.17 0.98 19.65
N HIS A 680 -18.37 2.00 19.99
CA HIS A 680 -18.72 2.99 20.99
C HIS A 680 -18.12 4.36 20.60
N ARG A 681 -18.79 5.45 20.98
CA ARG A 681 -18.39 6.82 20.60
C ARG A 681 -17.06 7.26 21.20
N ASN A 682 -16.60 6.61 22.28
CA ASN A 682 -15.36 6.94 23.00
C ASN A 682 -14.29 5.84 22.81
N LEU A 683 -14.38 5.02 21.75
CA LEU A 683 -13.35 4.03 21.38
C LEU A 683 -12.85 4.31 19.97
N VAL A 684 -11.55 4.17 19.74
CA VAL A 684 -10.98 4.32 18.39
C VAL A 684 -11.55 3.23 17.48
N LYS A 685 -12.05 3.63 16.31
CA LYS A 685 -12.66 2.73 15.35
C LYS A 685 -11.62 2.17 14.38
N MET A 686 -11.62 0.85 14.23
CA MET A 686 -10.87 0.16 13.18
C MET A 686 -11.63 0.24 11.86
N LEU A 687 -10.94 0.71 10.82
CA LEU A 687 -11.44 0.72 9.45
C LEU A 687 -11.23 -0.64 8.80
N THR A 688 -10.02 -1.18 8.93
CA THR A 688 -9.62 -2.48 8.38
C THR A 688 -8.24 -2.90 8.92
N CYS A 689 -7.73 -4.06 8.50
CA CYS A 689 -6.40 -4.53 8.80
C CYS A 689 -5.76 -5.12 7.54
N CYS A 690 -4.43 -5.14 7.51
CA CYS A 690 -3.64 -5.78 6.49
C CYS A 690 -2.78 -6.87 7.12
N SER A 691 -2.84 -8.06 6.54
CA SER A 691 -1.92 -9.16 6.80
C SER A 691 -1.47 -9.67 5.45
N SER A 692 -0.29 -9.24 5.02
CA SER A 692 0.26 -9.54 3.69
C SER A 692 1.78 -9.63 3.77
N MET A 693 2.49 -9.40 2.68
CA MET A 693 3.95 -9.40 2.64
C MET A 693 4.47 -8.06 2.13
N ASP A 694 5.61 -7.63 2.66
CA ASP A 694 6.30 -6.44 2.15
C ASP A 694 6.97 -6.71 0.79
N TYR A 695 7.53 -5.68 0.15
CA TYR A 695 8.25 -5.82 -1.13
C TYR A 695 9.52 -6.68 -1.04
N LYS A 696 9.96 -7.05 0.18
CA LYS A 696 11.09 -7.95 0.44
C LYS A 696 10.63 -9.35 0.82
N LEU A 697 9.33 -9.64 0.70
CA LEU A 697 8.70 -10.91 1.03
C LEU A 697 8.76 -11.28 2.53
N ASN A 698 8.86 -10.31 3.42
CA ASN A 698 8.69 -10.53 4.86
C ASN A 698 7.20 -10.44 5.23
N ASP A 699 6.80 -11.17 6.29
CA ASP A 699 5.45 -11.02 6.87
C ASP A 699 5.22 -9.55 7.24
N PHE A 700 4.07 -9.01 6.87
CA PHE A 700 3.69 -7.63 7.13
C PHE A 700 2.28 -7.57 7.70
N LYS A 701 2.15 -6.96 8.88
CA LYS A 701 0.87 -6.76 9.54
C LYS A 701 0.69 -5.31 9.92
N ALA A 702 -0.48 -4.77 9.63
CA ALA A 702 -0.85 -3.42 9.99
C ALA A 702 -2.34 -3.28 10.33
N LEU A 703 -2.66 -2.40 11.27
CA LEU A 703 -4.03 -1.99 11.59
C LEU A 703 -4.28 -0.59 11.02
N ILE A 704 -5.44 -0.41 10.41
CA ILE A 704 -5.87 0.87 9.84
C ILE A 704 -7.01 1.39 10.71
N LEU A 705 -6.74 2.48 11.42
CA LEU A 705 -7.62 3.10 12.40
C LEU A 705 -8.04 4.50 11.94
N GLU A 706 -9.13 5.01 12.48
CA GLU A 706 -9.46 6.44 12.33
C GLU A 706 -8.36 7.30 12.96
N PHE A 707 -7.94 8.36 12.26
CA PHE A 707 -6.91 9.29 12.75
C PHE A 707 -7.50 10.28 13.76
N MET A 708 -6.80 10.48 14.87
CA MET A 708 -7.17 11.39 15.96
C MET A 708 -6.30 12.66 15.88
N GLY A 709 -6.87 13.75 15.35
CA GLY A 709 -6.14 14.95 14.96
C GLY A 709 -5.48 15.72 16.10
N ASN A 710 -6.06 15.66 17.30
CA ASN A 710 -5.62 16.43 18.47
C ASN A 710 -4.65 15.67 19.40
N GLY A 711 -4.14 14.51 18.97
CA GLY A 711 -3.09 13.78 19.67
C GLY A 711 -3.55 13.04 20.93
N SER A 712 -2.60 12.64 21.78
CA SER A 712 -2.86 11.86 23.02
C SER A 712 -2.94 12.75 24.25
N LEU A 713 -3.69 12.33 25.26
CA LEU A 713 -3.79 12.98 26.58
C LEU A 713 -2.41 13.20 27.21
N GLU A 714 -1.46 12.29 26.98
CA GLU A 714 -0.07 12.48 27.44
C GLU A 714 0.56 13.78 26.95
N LYS A 715 0.37 14.14 25.67
CA LYS A 715 0.92 15.39 25.10
C LYS A 715 0.30 16.64 25.71
N TRP A 716 -0.95 16.54 26.17
CA TRP A 716 -1.68 17.64 26.79
C TRP A 716 -1.40 17.80 28.29
N LEU A 717 -0.99 16.71 28.97
CA LEU A 717 -0.62 16.75 30.39
C LEU A 717 0.87 17.07 30.58
N HIS A 718 1.72 16.58 29.67
CA HIS A 718 3.17 16.62 29.79
C HIS A 718 3.84 17.01 28.46
N PRO A 719 3.65 18.25 27.98
CA PRO A 719 4.22 18.69 26.70
C PRO A 719 5.75 18.68 26.73
N GLU A 720 6.37 18.06 25.72
CA GLU A 720 7.82 18.13 25.52
C GLU A 720 8.20 19.54 25.01
N ILE A 721 9.28 20.11 25.54
CA ILE A 721 9.74 21.48 25.22
C ILE A 721 10.31 21.50 23.79
N GLU A 722 9.46 21.43 22.76
CA GLU A 722 9.85 21.54 21.36
C GLU A 722 9.04 22.63 20.64
N GLY A 723 9.51 23.87 20.75
CA GLY A 723 9.66 24.79 19.62
C GLY A 723 8.46 25.20 18.76
N LYS A 724 7.19 25.03 19.17
CA LYS A 724 6.03 25.60 18.43
C LYS A 724 5.00 26.27 19.37
N ASN A 725 4.59 27.49 19.00
CA ASN A 725 3.63 28.37 19.67
C ASN A 725 2.19 27.81 19.69
N GLN A 726 1.92 26.73 20.43
CA GLN A 726 0.56 26.30 20.83
C GLN A 726 0.54 26.05 22.33
N SER A 727 -0.47 26.56 23.04
CA SER A 727 -0.66 26.31 24.47
C SER A 727 -1.31 24.93 24.67
N TRP A 728 -0.50 23.90 24.90
CA TRP A 728 -0.95 22.52 25.15
C TRP A 728 -1.44 22.35 26.59
N ASN A 729 -2.63 22.85 26.92
CA ASN A 729 -3.20 22.73 28.27
C ASN A 729 -4.71 22.40 28.21
N LEU A 730 -5.17 21.53 29.12
CA LEU A 730 -6.58 21.23 29.32
C LEU A 730 -7.12 21.92 30.58
N ASN A 731 -8.25 22.62 30.44
CA ASN A 731 -8.97 23.24 31.56
C ASN A 731 -9.74 22.20 32.40
N LEU A 732 -10.30 22.63 33.54
CA LEU A 732 -11.00 21.75 34.47
C LEU A 732 -12.17 20.98 33.84
N LEU A 733 -13.00 21.68 33.04
CA LEU A 733 -14.15 21.07 32.39
C LEU A 733 -13.72 20.03 31.34
N GLN A 734 -12.68 20.34 30.58
CA GLN A 734 -12.11 19.41 29.60
C GLN A 734 -11.59 18.16 30.28
N ARG A 735 -10.78 18.26 31.34
CA ARG A 735 -10.28 17.09 32.09
C ARG A 735 -11.41 16.25 32.71
N LEU A 736 -12.46 16.91 33.21
CA LEU A 736 -13.67 16.21 33.68
C LEU A 736 -14.39 15.47 32.56
N ASN A 737 -14.52 16.08 31.38
CA ASN A 737 -15.09 15.43 30.21
C ASN A 737 -14.26 14.22 29.77
N VAL A 738 -12.93 14.31 29.78
CA VAL A 738 -12.04 13.17 29.51
C VAL A 738 -12.30 12.01 30.48
N ALA A 739 -12.39 12.30 31.78
CA ALA A 739 -12.68 11.28 32.78
C ALA A 739 -14.04 10.60 32.53
N VAL A 740 -15.07 11.38 32.16
CA VAL A 740 -16.41 10.87 31.81
C VAL A 740 -16.36 9.98 30.55
N ASP A 741 -15.68 10.43 29.51
CA ASP A 741 -15.58 9.73 28.23
C ASP A 741 -14.85 8.39 28.36
N VAL A 742 -13.72 8.37 29.07
CA VAL A 742 -12.95 7.14 29.34
C VAL A 742 -13.75 6.19 30.24
N ALA A 743 -14.44 6.71 31.26
CA ALA A 743 -15.32 5.89 32.11
C ALA A 743 -16.45 5.25 31.31
N SER A 744 -17.07 6.00 30.38
CA SER A 744 -18.12 5.48 29.51
C SER A 744 -17.60 4.38 28.57
N ALA A 745 -16.39 4.54 28.03
CA ALA A 745 -15.73 3.52 27.21
C ALA A 745 -15.47 2.22 28.00
N LEU A 746 -14.90 2.31 29.20
CA LEU A 746 -14.63 1.14 30.04
C LEU A 746 -15.92 0.44 30.49
N GLN A 747 -16.96 1.20 30.88
CA GLN A 747 -18.25 0.64 31.23
C GLN A 747 -18.85 -0.17 30.06
N TYR A 748 -18.74 0.34 28.83
CA TYR A 748 -19.17 -0.38 27.63
C TYR A 748 -18.39 -1.69 27.44
N LEU A 749 -17.07 -1.66 27.57
CA LEU A 749 -16.20 -2.84 27.43
C LEU A 749 -16.48 -3.92 28.49
N HIS A 750 -16.74 -3.50 29.73
CA HIS A 750 -16.93 -4.40 30.86
C HIS A 750 -18.33 -5.01 30.90
N GLU A 751 -19.37 -4.20 30.63
CA GLU A 751 -20.76 -4.57 30.94
C GLU A 751 -21.68 -4.70 29.73
N GLN A 752 -21.35 -4.09 28.58
CA GLN A 752 -22.25 -4.05 27.42
C GLN A 752 -21.79 -4.94 26.25
N CYS A 753 -20.58 -5.46 26.30
CA CYS A 753 -20.06 -6.42 25.30
C CYS A 753 -20.51 -7.85 25.64
N GLU A 754 -20.81 -8.66 24.61
CA GLU A 754 -21.26 -10.06 24.75
C GLU A 754 -20.30 -10.91 25.61
N ASN A 755 -18.99 -10.74 25.37
CA ASN A 755 -17.94 -11.18 26.27
C ASN A 755 -17.26 -9.92 26.84
N PRO A 756 -17.17 -9.77 28.17
CA PRO A 756 -16.44 -8.66 28.78
C PRO A 756 -15.01 -8.55 28.26
N ILE A 757 -14.60 -7.34 27.88
CA ILE A 757 -13.27 -7.04 27.35
C ILE A 757 -12.49 -6.26 28.40
N ILE A 758 -11.35 -6.79 28.83
CA ILE A 758 -10.42 -6.12 29.76
C ILE A 758 -9.30 -5.48 28.94
N HIS A 759 -9.11 -4.17 29.03
CA HIS A 759 -8.16 -3.39 28.24
C HIS A 759 -6.69 -3.71 28.58
N CYS A 760 -6.38 -3.84 29.88
CA CYS A 760 -5.07 -4.17 30.44
C CYS A 760 -3.93 -3.16 30.25
N ASP A 761 -4.08 -2.12 29.41
CA ASP A 761 -3.05 -1.08 29.20
C ASP A 761 -3.61 0.35 29.12
N LEU A 762 -4.43 0.75 30.09
CA LEU A 762 -4.98 2.12 30.12
C LEU A 762 -3.98 3.11 30.72
N LYS A 763 -3.63 4.15 29.96
CA LYS A 763 -2.67 5.21 30.31
C LYS A 763 -2.88 6.45 29.42
N PRO A 764 -2.31 7.63 29.75
CA PRO A 764 -2.53 8.85 28.98
C PRO A 764 -2.15 8.75 27.49
N SER A 765 -1.12 7.98 27.12
CA SER A 765 -0.72 7.80 25.72
C SER A 765 -1.77 7.07 24.87
N ASN A 766 -2.66 6.31 25.52
CA ASN A 766 -3.67 5.47 24.89
C ASN A 766 -5.07 6.12 24.89
N VAL A 767 -5.19 7.34 25.41
CA VAL A 767 -6.40 8.19 25.32
C VAL A 767 -6.14 9.29 24.29
N LEU A 768 -6.87 9.27 23.18
CA LEU A 768 -6.67 10.14 22.01
C LEU A 768 -7.84 11.10 21.81
N PHE A 769 -7.60 12.26 21.22
CA PHE A 769 -8.63 13.27 20.94
C PHE A 769 -8.97 13.36 19.45
N ASP A 770 -10.26 13.30 19.13
CA ASP A 770 -10.75 13.66 17.80
C ASP A 770 -10.76 15.18 17.58
N ASP A 771 -11.24 15.62 16.42
CA ASP A 771 -11.29 17.03 16.03
C ASP A 771 -12.24 17.87 16.93
N ASP A 772 -13.19 17.24 17.62
CA ASP A 772 -14.14 17.86 18.55
C ASP A 772 -13.68 17.82 20.02
N MET A 773 -12.43 17.41 20.30
CA MET A 773 -11.85 17.23 21.64
C MET A 773 -12.58 16.18 22.51
N VAL A 774 -13.23 15.19 21.88
CA VAL A 774 -13.82 14.03 22.55
C VAL A 774 -12.75 12.96 22.75
N ALA A 775 -12.70 12.40 23.96
CA ALA A 775 -11.69 11.41 24.30
C ALA A 775 -12.08 10.00 23.81
N HIS A 776 -11.11 9.32 23.20
CA HIS A 776 -11.20 7.98 22.65
C HIS A 776 -10.13 7.05 23.23
N VAL A 777 -10.55 5.91 23.79
CA VAL A 777 -9.62 4.86 24.25
C VAL A 777 -9.12 4.04 23.06
N SER A 778 -7.82 3.77 23.04
CA SER A 778 -7.08 3.12 21.95
C SER A 778 -6.09 2.07 22.47
N ASP A 779 -5.47 1.33 21.56
CA ASP A 779 -4.44 0.30 21.81
C ASP A 779 -4.90 -0.92 22.63
N PHE A 780 -5.58 -1.84 21.95
CA PHE A 780 -6.10 -3.10 22.52
C PHE A 780 -5.09 -4.26 22.45
N GLY A 781 -3.79 -3.98 22.30
CA GLY A 781 -2.74 -4.98 22.12
C GLY A 781 -2.64 -5.99 23.26
N LEU A 782 -2.94 -5.55 24.48
CA LEU A 782 -2.96 -6.37 25.69
C LEU A 782 -4.36 -6.82 26.11
N ALA A 783 -5.40 -6.46 25.36
CA ALA A 783 -6.78 -6.71 25.76
C ALA A 783 -7.12 -8.21 25.87
N ARG A 784 -8.09 -8.56 26.70
CA ARG A 784 -8.51 -9.96 26.95
C ARG A 784 -10.02 -10.08 26.97
N LEU A 785 -10.54 -11.10 26.29
CA LEU A 785 -11.94 -11.50 26.32
C LEU A 785 -12.17 -12.48 27.47
N VAL A 786 -13.14 -12.21 28.33
CA VAL A 786 -13.51 -13.07 29.46
C VAL A 786 -14.79 -13.83 29.08
N SER A 787 -14.75 -15.17 29.02
CA SER A 787 -15.94 -15.98 28.77
C SER A 787 -16.82 -16.04 30.02
N THR A 788 -18.12 -15.79 29.86
CA THR A 788 -19.13 -15.89 30.92
C THR A 788 -19.68 -17.32 31.11
N SER A 789 -19.24 -18.29 30.30
CA SER A 789 -19.70 -19.68 30.42
C SER A 789 -19.05 -20.37 31.62
N LYS A 790 -19.86 -20.72 32.63
CA LYS A 790 -19.49 -21.61 33.74
C LYS A 790 -19.29 -23.03 33.21
N SER A 791 -18.20 -23.27 32.48
CA SER A 791 -17.66 -24.60 32.27
C SER A 791 -16.16 -24.54 32.56
N SER A 792 -15.80 -25.08 33.72
CA SER A 792 -14.44 -25.18 34.23
C SER A 792 -13.64 -26.13 33.35
N SER A 793 -12.87 -25.60 32.41
CA SER A 793 -11.53 -26.04 31.97
C SER A 793 -11.16 -25.47 30.59
N GLN A 794 -11.00 -24.15 30.50
CA GLN A 794 -10.19 -23.55 29.44
C GLN A 794 -9.00 -22.86 30.09
N SER A 795 -7.83 -23.43 29.87
CA SER A 795 -6.55 -22.76 30.10
C SER A 795 -6.49 -21.52 29.22
N LEU A 796 -6.93 -20.37 29.74
CA LEU A 796 -6.52 -19.08 29.23
C LEU A 796 -4.99 -19.09 29.21
N SER A 797 -4.42 -18.80 28.04
CA SER A 797 -2.99 -18.72 27.81
C SER A 797 -2.28 -17.96 28.94
N THR A 798 -1.60 -18.70 29.81
CA THR A 798 -0.63 -18.18 30.78
C THR A 798 0.65 -17.84 30.03
N THR A 799 0.65 -16.73 29.29
CA THR A 799 1.93 -16.06 29.02
C THR A 799 2.31 -15.29 30.27
N THR A 800 3.28 -15.84 31.01
CA THR A 800 4.09 -15.17 32.02
C THR A 800 4.82 -14.00 31.39
N GLY A 801 4.19 -12.83 31.45
CA GLY A 801 4.77 -11.53 31.11
C GLY A 801 4.07 -10.49 31.97
N ILE A 802 4.81 -9.46 32.41
CA ILE A 802 4.26 -8.33 33.17
C ILE A 802 3.12 -7.71 32.34
N LYS A 803 1.93 -7.63 32.91
CA LYS A 803 0.74 -7.09 32.24
C LYS A 803 0.57 -5.62 32.61
N GLY A 804 0.40 -4.78 31.60
CA GLY A 804 0.19 -3.34 31.75
C GLY A 804 1.48 -2.53 31.87
N THR A 805 1.33 -1.22 31.76
CA THR A 805 2.44 -0.25 31.83
C THR A 805 2.84 0.05 33.27
N ILE A 806 4.14 0.18 33.52
CA ILE A 806 4.71 0.53 34.83
C ILE A 806 4.06 1.81 35.35
N GLY A 807 3.63 1.80 36.62
CA GLY A 807 2.93 2.93 37.27
C GLY A 807 1.41 2.90 37.12
N TYR A 808 0.87 2.29 36.05
CA TYR A 808 -0.57 2.18 35.80
C TYR A 808 -1.12 0.78 36.09
N ALA A 809 -0.29 -0.24 35.92
CA ALA A 809 -0.67 -1.62 36.18
C ALA A 809 -0.98 -1.86 37.68
N PRO A 810 -2.06 -2.59 38.01
CA PRO A 810 -2.43 -2.85 39.38
C PRO A 810 -1.43 -3.82 40.06
N PRO A 811 -1.21 -3.73 41.38
CA PRO A 811 -0.23 -4.54 42.10
C PRO A 811 -0.39 -6.06 41.89
N GLU A 812 -1.62 -6.55 41.81
CA GLU A 812 -1.91 -7.97 41.64
C GLU A 812 -1.47 -8.54 40.28
N TYR A 813 -1.30 -7.71 39.24
CA TYR A 813 -0.73 -8.16 37.97
C TYR A 813 0.76 -8.50 38.10
N GLY A 814 1.49 -7.78 38.94
CA GLY A 814 2.87 -8.12 39.34
C GLY A 814 2.97 -9.42 40.14
N MET A 815 1.88 -9.82 40.79
CA MET A 815 1.75 -11.07 41.55
C MET A 815 1.25 -12.25 40.69
N GLY A 816 1.04 -12.04 39.39
CA GLY A 816 0.64 -13.10 38.45
C GLY A 816 -0.87 -13.34 38.32
N CYS A 817 -1.72 -12.47 38.88
CA CYS A 817 -3.17 -12.60 38.76
C CYS A 817 -3.66 -12.50 37.29
N PRO A 818 -4.80 -13.13 36.96
CA PRO A 818 -5.44 -12.98 35.65
C PRO A 818 -5.90 -11.54 35.42
N ALA A 819 -6.09 -11.18 34.15
CA ALA A 819 -6.66 -9.87 33.81
C ALA A 819 -8.11 -9.80 34.31
N SER A 820 -8.50 -8.68 34.91
CA SER A 820 -9.83 -8.51 35.50
C SER A 820 -10.38 -7.09 35.30
N ARG A 821 -11.70 -6.93 35.47
CA ARG A 821 -12.37 -5.62 35.36
C ARG A 821 -11.79 -4.64 36.37
N GLU A 822 -11.52 -5.12 37.58
CA GLU A 822 -10.94 -4.35 38.68
C GLU A 822 -9.52 -3.85 38.35
N GLY A 823 -8.78 -4.55 37.49
CA GLY A 823 -7.46 -4.10 37.03
C GLY A 823 -7.52 -2.89 36.08
N ASP A 824 -8.51 -2.86 35.19
CA ASP A 824 -8.79 -1.67 34.37
C ASP A 824 -9.29 -0.51 35.22
N VAL A 825 -10.14 -0.77 36.23
CA VAL A 825 -10.60 0.25 37.19
C VAL A 825 -9.42 0.87 37.93
N TYR A 826 -8.43 0.07 38.38
CA TYR A 826 -7.22 0.60 39.00
C TYR A 826 -6.47 1.55 38.07
N SER A 827 -6.24 1.11 36.83
CA SER A 827 -5.54 1.91 35.81
C SER A 827 -6.29 3.21 35.52
N PHE A 828 -7.62 3.18 35.49
CA PHE A 828 -8.48 4.37 35.38
C PHE A 828 -8.32 5.31 36.58
N GLY A 829 -8.25 4.76 37.79
CA GLY A 829 -7.97 5.54 38.99
C GLY A 829 -6.66 6.31 38.89
N ILE A 830 -5.56 5.64 38.52
CA ILE A 830 -4.25 6.28 38.33
C ILE A 830 -4.31 7.35 37.24
N LEU A 831 -4.97 7.08 36.10
CA LEU A 831 -5.17 8.05 35.02
C LEU A 831 -5.88 9.32 35.52
N VAL A 832 -6.93 9.18 36.34
CA VAL A 832 -7.65 10.32 36.94
C VAL A 832 -6.76 11.09 37.91
N LEU A 833 -6.02 10.41 38.77
CA LEU A 833 -5.12 11.08 39.72
C LEU A 833 -4.01 11.86 39.00
N GLU A 834 -3.44 11.30 37.94
CA GLU A 834 -2.45 11.98 37.10
C GLU A 834 -3.07 13.19 36.38
N MET A 835 -4.25 13.03 35.78
CA MET A 835 -4.95 14.12 35.09
C MET A 835 -5.18 15.33 35.98
N PHE A 836 -5.37 15.19 37.29
CA PHE A 836 -5.70 16.32 38.17
C PHE A 836 -4.51 16.81 39.01
N SER A 837 -3.48 15.99 39.17
CA SER A 837 -2.23 16.38 39.84
C SER A 837 -1.15 16.89 38.89
N GLY A 838 -1.22 16.54 37.60
CA GLY A 838 -0.18 16.84 36.61
C GLY A 838 1.12 16.07 36.87
N ARG A 839 1.09 14.99 37.65
CA ARG A 839 2.27 14.21 38.06
C ARG A 839 2.20 12.80 37.50
N ARG A 840 3.30 12.32 36.91
CA ARG A 840 3.36 10.95 36.38
C ARG A 840 3.49 9.97 37.54
N PRO A 841 2.84 8.79 37.52
CA PRO A 841 3.05 7.77 38.55
C PRO A 841 4.49 7.25 38.62
N THR A 842 5.32 7.56 37.61
CA THR A 842 6.75 7.24 37.54
C THR A 842 7.67 8.42 37.90
N ASP A 843 7.14 9.55 38.39
CA ASP A 843 7.96 10.68 38.81
C ASP A 843 8.93 10.27 39.94
N GLU A 844 10.13 10.86 39.93
CA GLU A 844 11.22 10.58 40.88
C GLU A 844 10.83 10.76 42.36
N ILE A 845 9.76 11.49 42.64
CA ILE A 845 9.23 11.71 44.00
C ILE A 845 8.54 10.46 44.58
N PHE A 846 8.15 9.50 43.74
CA PHE A 846 7.42 8.28 44.14
C PHE A 846 8.39 7.12 44.37
N LYS A 847 9.20 7.23 45.43
CA LYS A 847 10.15 6.21 45.90
C LYS A 847 9.78 5.75 47.31
N ASP A 848 10.43 4.68 47.78
CA ASP A 848 10.33 4.18 49.16
C ASP A 848 8.89 3.84 49.62
N GLY A 849 8.07 3.32 48.71
CA GLY A 849 6.70 2.89 48.99
C GLY A 849 5.64 3.98 48.85
N LEU A 850 6.03 5.23 48.59
CA LEU A 850 5.11 6.30 48.21
C LEU A 850 4.73 6.15 46.73
N ASN A 851 3.43 6.15 46.44
CA ASN A 851 2.89 6.12 45.09
C ASN A 851 1.83 7.22 44.89
N LEU A 852 1.45 7.50 43.64
CA LEU A 852 0.50 8.56 43.30
C LEU A 852 -0.84 8.45 44.08
N HIS A 853 -1.35 7.23 44.29
CA HIS A 853 -2.54 7.00 45.10
C HIS A 853 -2.36 7.49 46.55
N SER A 854 -1.31 7.02 47.23
CA SER A 854 -1.03 7.38 48.63
C SER A 854 -0.71 8.87 48.80
N PHE A 855 -0.04 9.47 47.80
CA PHE A 855 0.28 10.89 47.76
C PHE A 855 -0.99 11.75 47.71
N VAL A 856 -1.90 11.45 46.78
CA VAL A 856 -3.16 12.21 46.66
C VAL A 856 -4.09 11.95 47.84
N LYS A 857 -4.20 10.69 48.29
CA LYS A 857 -5.04 10.29 49.43
C LYS A 857 -4.65 10.98 50.73
N THR A 858 -3.36 11.19 50.98
CA THR A 858 -2.88 11.83 52.22
C THR A 858 -3.10 13.34 52.21
N ALA A 859 -3.23 13.95 51.03
CA ALA A 859 -3.39 15.39 50.88
C ALA A 859 -4.86 15.87 50.83
N LEU A 860 -5.83 14.97 50.62
CA LEU A 860 -7.24 15.32 50.50
C LEU A 860 -7.99 15.25 51.85
N PRO A 861 -8.90 16.21 52.14
CA PRO A 861 -9.22 17.42 51.36
C PRO A 861 -8.40 18.67 51.73
N GLU A 862 -7.65 18.67 52.84
CA GLU A 862 -7.09 19.89 53.45
C GLU A 862 -5.94 20.50 52.64
N SER A 863 -5.07 19.67 52.04
CA SER A 863 -3.85 20.08 51.34
C SER A 863 -3.97 20.06 49.81
N LEU A 864 -5.20 20.11 49.28
CA LEU A 864 -5.49 20.01 47.85
C LEU A 864 -4.63 20.94 46.97
N MET A 865 -4.46 22.21 47.37
CA MET A 865 -3.75 23.21 46.57
C MET A 865 -2.26 22.89 46.35
N GLN A 866 -1.68 21.99 47.16
CA GLN A 866 -0.28 21.59 47.05
C GLN A 866 -0.06 20.45 46.05
N ILE A 867 -1.13 19.75 45.67
CA ILE A 867 -1.06 18.52 44.86
C ILE A 867 -1.71 18.65 43.49
N ILE A 868 -2.58 19.64 43.28
CA ILE A 868 -3.26 19.85 41.99
C ILE A 868 -2.33 20.47 40.95
N ASP A 869 -2.61 20.17 39.68
CA ASP A 869 -1.91 20.79 38.56
C ASP A 869 -2.12 22.32 38.57
N PRO A 870 -1.05 23.13 38.60
CA PRO A 870 -1.14 24.59 38.55
C PRO A 870 -1.93 25.13 37.34
N ASN A 871 -1.97 24.40 36.23
CA ASN A 871 -2.74 24.78 35.03
C ASN A 871 -4.25 24.78 35.27
N LEU A 872 -4.75 24.01 36.26
CA LEU A 872 -6.16 24.04 36.66
C LEU A 872 -6.52 25.30 37.45
N ILE A 873 -5.53 26.01 37.98
CA ILE A 873 -5.68 27.25 38.76
C ILE A 873 -5.64 28.48 37.84
N THR A 874 -4.91 28.41 36.73
CA THR A 874 -4.73 29.53 35.77
C THR A 874 -5.80 29.57 34.67
N ALA A 875 -6.40 28.43 34.29
CA ALA A 875 -7.40 28.35 33.21
C ALA A 875 -8.81 28.91 33.55
N THR A 876 -9.01 29.49 34.74
CA THR A 876 -10.28 30.14 35.13
C THR A 876 -10.46 31.55 34.53
N GLU A 877 -9.58 32.00 33.63
CA GLU A 877 -9.70 33.31 32.97
C GLU A 877 -10.84 33.37 31.93
N GLU A 878 -11.19 32.26 31.26
CA GLU A 878 -12.28 32.24 30.27
C GLU A 878 -13.70 32.23 30.90
N GLU A 879 -13.84 31.88 32.19
CA GLU A 879 -15.11 32.00 32.92
C GLU A 879 -15.45 33.47 33.30
N ARG A 880 -14.55 34.44 33.05
CA ARG A 880 -14.76 35.84 33.44
C ARG A 880 -15.69 36.65 32.52
N GLU A 881 -16.02 36.20 31.31
CA GLU A 881 -16.91 36.97 30.42
C GLU A 881 -18.39 36.95 30.86
N LEU A 882 -18.76 36.17 31.89
CA LEU A 882 -20.13 36.14 32.43
C LEU A 882 -20.31 36.74 33.83
N SER A 883 -19.26 37.26 34.49
CA SER A 883 -19.42 37.86 35.82
C SER A 883 -18.58 39.12 36.01
N ASN A 884 -19.26 40.28 35.98
CA ASN A 884 -18.74 41.55 36.47
C ASN A 884 -18.52 41.49 37.99
N SER A 885 -17.34 41.08 38.45
CA SER A 885 -16.88 41.43 39.80
C SER A 885 -15.36 41.50 39.90
N ASN A 886 -14.88 42.65 40.36
CA ASN A 886 -13.49 42.88 40.75
C ASN A 886 -13.15 42.01 41.98
N GLY A 887 -12.23 41.06 41.84
CA GLY A 887 -11.75 40.21 42.93
C GLY A 887 -10.38 39.61 42.65
N ASN A 888 -9.53 39.59 43.68
CA ASN A 888 -8.12 39.21 43.68
C ASN A 888 -7.75 37.91 42.94
N LEU A 889 -6.56 37.93 42.36
CA LEU A 889 -5.90 36.89 41.59
C LEU A 889 -5.26 35.83 42.53
N SER A 890 -6.03 34.86 43.06
CA SER A 890 -5.40 33.70 43.77
C SER A 890 -6.29 32.49 44.13
N GLU A 891 -7.63 32.54 44.02
CA GLU A 891 -8.47 31.46 44.60
C GLU A 891 -9.30 30.68 43.56
N MET A 892 -9.13 29.35 43.55
CA MET A 892 -10.01 28.41 42.86
C MET A 892 -11.42 28.51 43.44
N SER A 893 -12.45 28.67 42.58
CA SER A 893 -13.84 28.82 43.04
C SER A 893 -14.28 27.63 43.90
N ALA A 894 -15.15 27.85 44.90
CA ALA A 894 -15.65 26.77 45.76
C ALA A 894 -16.30 25.63 44.96
N LYS A 895 -16.92 25.95 43.81
CA LYS A 895 -17.49 24.99 42.85
C LYS A 895 -16.42 24.15 42.17
N ALA A 896 -15.34 24.78 41.69
CA ALA A 896 -14.20 24.09 41.11
C ALA A 896 -13.47 23.22 42.14
N ARG A 897 -13.27 23.72 43.36
CA ARG A 897 -12.68 22.98 44.47
C ARG A 897 -13.49 21.71 44.78
N SER A 898 -14.80 21.85 44.94
CA SER A 898 -15.70 20.71 45.20
C SER A 898 -15.63 19.67 44.08
N CYS A 899 -15.66 20.11 42.81
CA CYS A 899 -15.53 19.25 41.65
C CYS A 899 -14.22 18.43 41.66
N VAL A 900 -13.07 19.11 41.85
CA VAL A 900 -11.76 18.43 41.89
C VAL A 900 -11.68 17.42 43.04
N VAL A 901 -12.16 17.77 44.23
CA VAL A 901 -12.19 16.85 45.38
C VAL A 901 -13.00 15.60 45.04
N SER A 902 -14.23 15.75 44.53
CA SER A 902 -15.08 14.60 44.20
C SER A 902 -14.49 13.72 43.10
N VAL A 903 -13.81 14.29 42.10
CA VAL A 903 -13.15 13.51 41.05
C VAL A 903 -11.93 12.75 41.59
N LEU A 904 -11.12 13.38 42.44
CA LEU A 904 -9.97 12.71 43.06
C LEU A 904 -10.38 11.62 44.05
N GLU A 905 -11.50 11.79 44.77
CA GLU A 905 -12.09 10.74 45.61
C GLU A 905 -12.47 9.50 44.78
N ILE A 906 -13.05 9.70 43.59
CA ILE A 906 -13.29 8.61 42.63
C ILE A 906 -11.96 7.99 42.18
N GLY A 907 -10.95 8.79 41.85
CA GLY A 907 -9.61 8.30 41.48
C GLY A 907 -8.99 7.42 42.57
N ILE A 908 -9.09 7.83 43.84
CA ILE A 908 -8.65 7.06 45.01
C ILE A 908 -9.47 5.78 45.16
N GLY A 909 -10.79 5.85 45.08
CA GLY A 909 -11.67 4.69 45.16
C GLY A 909 -11.41 3.66 44.08
N CYS A 910 -11.08 4.11 42.86
CA CYS A 910 -10.73 3.24 41.74
C CYS A 910 -9.35 2.59 41.90
N SER A 911 -8.37 3.32 42.45
CA SER A 911 -6.98 2.87 42.60
C SER A 911 -6.66 2.24 43.97
N ALA A 912 -7.67 1.76 44.70
CA ALA A 912 -7.46 1.03 45.95
C ALA A 912 -6.59 -0.22 45.75
N GLU A 913 -5.70 -0.54 46.70
CA GLU A 913 -4.78 -1.68 46.58
C GLU A 913 -5.54 -3.02 46.41
N SER A 914 -6.58 -3.24 47.22
CA SER A 914 -7.41 -4.45 47.13
C SER A 914 -8.42 -4.35 46.00
N PRO A 915 -8.48 -5.33 45.06
CA PRO A 915 -9.48 -5.34 43.98
C PRO A 915 -10.92 -5.24 44.47
N LYS A 916 -11.24 -5.87 45.61
CA LYS A 916 -12.59 -5.84 46.21
C LYS A 916 -12.99 -4.48 46.78
N GLY A 917 -12.02 -3.61 47.03
CA GLY A 917 -12.25 -2.25 47.53
C GLY A 917 -12.45 -1.23 46.42
N ARG A 918 -12.35 -1.63 45.14
CA ARG A 918 -12.46 -0.73 43.99
C ARG A 918 -13.92 -0.54 43.59
N MET A 919 -14.22 0.66 43.09
CA MET A 919 -15.55 0.99 42.58
C MET A 919 -15.88 0.20 41.31
N SER A 920 -17.17 -0.03 41.04
CA SER A 920 -17.60 -0.56 39.74
C SER A 920 -17.55 0.54 38.67
N MET A 921 -17.26 0.20 37.40
CA MET A 921 -17.29 1.21 36.33
C MET A 921 -18.68 1.83 36.11
N GLU A 922 -19.75 1.11 36.46
CA GLU A 922 -21.11 1.66 36.47
C GLU A 922 -21.27 2.77 37.50
N ASP A 923 -20.79 2.56 38.73
CA ASP A 923 -20.82 3.59 39.78
C ASP A 923 -19.93 4.77 39.46
N VAL A 924 -18.72 4.51 38.96
CA VAL A 924 -17.77 5.56 38.53
C VAL A 924 -18.39 6.43 37.45
N SER A 925 -18.94 5.82 36.40
CA SER A 925 -19.60 6.53 35.31
C SER A 925 -20.78 7.36 35.83
N ARG A 926 -21.62 6.79 36.68
CA ARG A 926 -22.76 7.49 37.29
C ARG A 926 -22.33 8.70 38.12
N GLN A 927 -21.32 8.55 38.97
CA GLN A 927 -20.84 9.64 39.84
C GLN A 927 -20.13 10.74 39.04
N LEU A 928 -19.30 10.41 38.05
CA LEU A 928 -18.66 11.42 37.19
C LEU A 928 -19.69 12.22 36.39
N HIS A 929 -20.75 11.58 35.88
CA HIS A 929 -21.85 12.30 35.22
C HIS A 929 -22.60 13.23 36.18
N LEU A 930 -22.79 12.82 37.44
CA LEU A 930 -23.41 13.66 38.47
C LEU A 930 -22.51 14.87 38.78
N ILE A 931 -21.22 14.64 39.01
CA ILE A 931 -20.23 15.72 39.25
C ILE A 931 -20.23 16.71 38.08
N ARG A 932 -20.22 16.22 36.83
CA ARG A 932 -20.30 17.09 35.65
C ARG A 932 -21.58 17.91 35.60
N LYS A 933 -22.74 17.31 35.87
CA LYS A 933 -24.02 18.05 35.92
C LYS A 933 -24.01 19.13 37.00
N THR A 934 -23.56 18.79 38.21
CA THR A 934 -23.41 19.75 39.32
C THR A 934 -22.42 20.87 38.98
N PHE A 935 -21.29 20.54 38.34
CA PHE A 935 -20.30 21.53 37.92
C PHE A 935 -20.82 22.45 36.80
N LEU A 936 -21.68 21.96 35.90
CA LEU A 936 -22.34 22.78 34.87
C LEU A 936 -23.59 23.51 35.37
N GLY A 937 -24.14 23.13 36.52
CA GLY A 937 -25.38 23.70 37.06
C GLY A 937 -26.65 23.22 36.33
N ILE A 938 -26.63 21.99 35.80
CA ILE A 938 -27.72 21.35 35.01
C ILE A 938 -28.39 20.24 35.81
#